data_AF-A0A1D1Z9G8-F1
#
_entry.id   AF-A0A1D1Z9G8-F1
#
_cell.length_a   1.000
_cell.length_b   1.000
_cell.length_c   1.000
_cell.angle_alpha   90.00
_cell.angle_beta   90.00
_cell.angle_gamma   90.00
#
_symmetry.space_group_name_H-M   'P 1'
#
loop_
_entity.id
_entity.type
_entity.pdbx_description
1 polymer ?
#
loop_
_entity_poly.entity_id
_entity_poly.type
_entity_poly.pdbx_seq_one_letter_code
_entity_poly.pdbx_strand_id
1 'polypeptide(L)'
;MPFIRKCATQSNLRVRVLASRALTGVVSNEKLPAVIRGIAEGLPCGSSEMASTESGLSVSSSTDERDGGGTATCCSISFNAIHGILAQLNSLLDSNCRNLNDISKKDLIFGDLIQLLWKCSWIGSFKLCPCPTLISSYLRILDCMFDIARTYKSNNVVRIKTLMLKLSSECLDREKTGGSTFYDPTVVEVHKQAATSFFSCVFGGTQEASEENHLLQKLAPASNLCEIINDDSTVGLQGKLEQEGNLHALQGKIMSCISDSSYEVRLVMLKLLHQFMETTNSNDINISVHLWAKANLQPLLMELLSIEKNPKCIYHILRNIYSWNLLHFVNPKKVHDKDTIHVGTMDCNSVLSFWETLVSLSSFMRHSKTREIVLCCMGLCIRKFRLFGSSICIDQSYVEENSTISSVSSDQWERWGMIYNCIDKFIILLKQHSASSEPVNMRKATAESVVASGLLEEAMPVTSHIHNDQIPSEELPSCKTKNENGSGSIAEMKTINLYGLRVLEVWFTCIQLLEDEDCGLRERLAKNVQSCINSYIPRQNLLEETVPLQVETVIKSSFEFLSSVFGHWMEYINYLLKWVLHIGDYEIAHGNLVRRVFDKEIDNHHEEKMLLCQICCSHLERLLCSPSWVVPLGSQDQLQFKFIRFLGSWRSRFLHKLLIFASDYIKDQGRTDWVGGIGNHKDAFLPVYANLLGLYSLLQFPQEGFHLPVEITEENKLLSPDFVHLSKIIRPFLTNPFISNLYFLVTLSNERMLGISPTHTEQKPREVSVSEDFDPFFLLK
;
A
#
# COMPACT_ATOMS: atom_id res chain seq x y z
N MET A 1 -43.29 -3.45 31.63
CA MET A 1 -42.50 -2.21 31.43
C MET A 1 -42.01 -1.57 32.74
N PRO A 2 -42.85 -1.27 33.76
CA PRO A 2 -42.37 -0.61 35.00
C PRO A 2 -41.30 -1.42 35.76
N PHE A 3 -41.47 -2.75 35.79
CA PHE A 3 -40.48 -3.66 36.37
C PHE A 3 -39.10 -3.56 35.68
N ILE A 4 -39.08 -3.62 34.34
CA ILE A 4 -37.84 -3.51 33.54
C ILE A 4 -37.16 -2.15 33.80
N ARG A 5 -37.93 -1.06 33.84
CA ARG A 5 -37.40 0.29 34.18
C ARG A 5 -36.79 0.34 35.58
N LYS A 6 -37.40 -0.33 36.57
CA LYS A 6 -36.85 -0.43 37.93
C LYS A 6 -35.58 -1.28 37.99
N CYS A 7 -35.51 -2.36 37.21
CA CYS A 7 -34.28 -3.16 37.06
C CYS A 7 -33.14 -2.33 36.41
N ALA A 8 -33.49 -1.45 35.47
CA ALA A 8 -32.54 -0.60 34.76
C ALA A 8 -31.90 0.49 35.64
N THR A 9 -32.38 0.74 36.86
CA THR A 9 -31.81 1.72 37.81
C THR A 9 -31.16 1.08 39.05
N GLN A 10 -31.01 -0.25 39.08
CA GLN A 10 -30.37 -0.97 40.19
C GLN A 10 -28.85 -0.73 40.25
N SER A 11 -28.20 -1.06 41.37
CA SER A 11 -26.75 -0.87 41.54
C SER A 11 -25.91 -1.68 40.55
N ASN A 12 -26.31 -2.92 40.24
CA ASN A 12 -25.56 -3.83 39.38
C ASN A 12 -25.55 -3.36 37.91
N LEU A 13 -24.36 -3.05 37.37
CA LEU A 13 -24.18 -2.55 36.00
C LEU A 13 -24.73 -3.50 34.93
N ARG A 14 -24.48 -4.81 35.05
CA ARG A 14 -24.92 -5.81 34.07
C ARG A 14 -26.45 -5.89 34.02
N VAL A 15 -27.09 -5.87 35.17
CA VAL A 15 -28.56 -5.82 35.26
C VAL A 15 -29.09 -4.54 34.61
N ARG A 16 -28.47 -3.38 34.89
CA ARG A 16 -28.88 -2.12 34.27
C ARG A 16 -28.81 -2.17 32.75
N VAL A 17 -27.68 -2.58 32.19
CA VAL A 17 -27.47 -2.63 30.72
C VAL A 17 -28.43 -3.62 30.05
N LEU A 18 -28.62 -4.82 30.63
CA LEU A 18 -29.54 -5.82 30.08
C LEU A 18 -30.99 -5.35 30.14
N ALA A 19 -31.40 -4.73 31.26
CA ALA A 19 -32.75 -4.20 31.41
C ALA A 19 -33.02 -3.03 30.43
N SER A 20 -32.03 -2.14 30.22
CA SER A 20 -32.12 -1.07 29.22
C SER A 20 -32.31 -1.60 27.80
N ARG A 21 -31.61 -2.69 27.44
CA ARG A 21 -31.78 -3.35 26.14
C ARG A 21 -33.11 -4.09 26.03
N ALA A 22 -33.56 -4.78 27.08
CA ALA A 22 -34.85 -5.47 27.08
C ALA A 22 -36.04 -4.53 26.87
N LEU A 23 -35.87 -3.23 27.20
CA LEU A 23 -36.91 -2.23 27.01
C LEU A 23 -37.25 -1.98 25.53
N THR A 24 -36.29 -2.16 24.60
CA THR A 24 -36.49 -1.84 23.18
C THR A 24 -37.57 -2.71 22.52
N GLY A 25 -37.64 -4.00 22.90
CA GLY A 25 -38.66 -4.93 22.39
C GLY A 25 -40.05 -4.79 23.03
N VAL A 26 -40.17 -4.00 24.09
CA VAL A 26 -41.44 -3.83 24.85
C VAL A 26 -42.13 -2.51 24.52
N VAL A 27 -41.41 -1.55 23.92
CA VAL A 27 -41.93 -0.21 23.60
C VAL A 27 -42.38 -0.17 22.14
N SER A 28 -43.69 -0.06 21.93
CA SER A 28 -44.29 0.18 20.60
C SER A 28 -44.00 1.60 20.09
N ASN A 29 -43.91 1.77 18.77
CA ASN A 29 -43.67 3.07 18.12
C ASN A 29 -44.64 4.19 18.56
N GLU A 30 -45.90 3.87 18.81
CA GLU A 30 -46.91 4.84 19.28
C GLU A 30 -46.61 5.40 20.67
N LYS A 31 -46.06 4.56 21.56
CA LYS A 31 -45.76 4.93 22.96
C LYS A 31 -44.36 5.48 23.12
N LEU A 32 -43.50 5.37 22.09
CA LEU A 32 -42.11 5.76 22.14
C LEU A 32 -41.89 7.21 22.61
N PRO A 33 -42.62 8.23 22.12
CA PRO A 33 -42.43 9.61 22.58
C PRO A 33 -42.71 9.78 24.07
N ALA A 34 -43.85 9.26 24.55
CA ALA A 34 -44.25 9.34 25.95
C ALA A 34 -43.27 8.58 26.86
N VAL A 35 -42.76 7.44 26.41
CA VAL A 35 -41.79 6.63 27.14
C VAL A 35 -40.44 7.33 27.26
N ILE A 36 -39.89 7.85 26.16
CA ILE A 36 -38.61 8.57 26.16
C ILE A 36 -38.72 9.79 27.07
N ARG A 37 -39.79 10.59 26.93
CA ARG A 37 -40.04 11.76 27.78
C ARG A 37 -40.12 11.37 29.26
N GLY A 38 -40.94 10.37 29.60
CA GLY A 38 -41.12 9.92 30.99
C GLY A 38 -39.90 9.21 31.59
N ILE A 39 -38.92 8.78 30.79
CA ILE A 39 -37.61 8.32 31.27
C ILE A 39 -36.68 9.51 31.48
N ALA A 40 -36.63 10.45 30.53
CA ALA A 40 -35.79 11.64 30.59
C ALA A 40 -36.16 12.59 31.74
N GLU A 41 -37.46 12.71 32.07
CA GLU A 41 -37.94 13.45 33.25
C GLU A 41 -37.42 12.89 34.59
N GLY A 42 -36.90 11.65 34.60
CA GLY A 42 -36.23 11.08 35.77
C GLY A 42 -34.80 11.61 35.99
N LEU A 43 -34.26 12.43 35.09
CA LEU A 43 -32.93 13.04 35.25
C LEU A 43 -33.00 14.24 36.20
N PRO A 44 -32.05 14.37 37.14
CA PRO A 44 -31.98 15.53 38.05
C PRO A 44 -31.62 16.83 37.31
N CYS A 45 -32.41 17.88 37.53
CA CYS A 45 -32.19 19.22 36.96
C CYS A 45 -31.49 20.13 37.99
N GLY A 46 -30.16 20.27 37.91
CA GLY A 46 -29.36 21.20 38.74
C GLY A 46 -28.29 20.53 39.61
N SER A 47 -27.11 21.16 39.72
CA SER A 47 -25.98 20.68 40.55
C SER A 47 -26.12 21.02 42.04
N SER A 48 -26.98 22.00 42.38
CA SER A 48 -27.09 22.58 43.73
C SER A 48 -27.71 21.65 44.78
N GLU A 49 -28.33 20.53 44.37
CA GLU A 49 -29.02 19.63 45.29
C GLU A 49 -28.16 18.45 45.77
N MET A 50 -26.96 18.23 45.20
CA MET A 50 -26.07 17.13 45.63
C MET A 50 -24.83 17.57 46.41
N ALA A 51 -24.44 18.85 46.37
CA ALA A 51 -23.20 19.34 46.98
C ALA A 51 -23.23 19.45 48.52
N SER A 52 -24.38 19.23 49.16
CA SER A 52 -24.57 19.47 50.61
C SER A 52 -24.43 18.22 51.51
N THR A 53 -23.86 17.10 51.02
CA THR A 53 -23.86 15.84 51.80
C THR A 53 -22.53 15.08 51.87
N GLU A 54 -21.39 15.76 51.92
CA GLU A 54 -20.15 15.18 52.49
C GLU A 54 -19.80 15.79 53.87
N SER A 55 -20.66 16.69 54.33
CA SER A 55 -20.73 17.39 55.62
C SER A 55 -21.26 16.69 56.88
N GLY A 56 -20.73 15.56 57.36
CA GLY A 56 -20.81 15.28 58.80
C GLY A 56 -21.47 13.97 59.25
N LEU A 57 -20.71 13.25 60.07
CA LEU A 57 -21.18 12.32 61.09
C LEU A 57 -22.12 13.06 62.06
N SER A 58 -23.40 12.74 62.06
CA SER A 58 -24.23 12.87 63.26
C SER A 58 -25.22 11.72 63.33
N VAL A 59 -24.88 10.78 64.20
CA VAL A 59 -25.82 9.83 64.79
C VAL A 59 -26.68 10.64 65.76
N SER A 60 -27.97 10.79 65.46
CA SER A 60 -28.97 11.05 66.49
C SER A 60 -30.27 10.31 66.18
N SER A 61 -30.46 9.24 66.94
CA SER A 61 -31.71 8.55 67.19
C SER A 61 -32.78 9.49 67.74
N SER A 62 -33.97 9.49 67.15
CA SER A 62 -35.23 9.52 67.92
C SER A 62 -36.40 9.13 67.04
N THR A 63 -37.15 8.17 67.54
CA THR A 63 -38.53 7.85 67.21
C THR A 63 -39.44 9.03 67.58
N ASP A 64 -40.37 9.41 66.71
CA ASP A 64 -41.77 9.63 67.10
C ASP A 64 -42.71 9.83 65.90
N GLU A 65 -43.92 9.35 66.08
CA GLU A 65 -45.05 9.33 65.15
C GLU A 65 -45.77 10.69 65.03
N ARG A 66 -46.39 10.90 63.84
CA ARG A 66 -47.54 11.80 63.51
C ARG A 66 -47.34 13.31 63.68
N ASP A 67 -47.34 14.05 62.58
CA ASP A 67 -48.55 14.76 62.08
C ASP A 67 -48.31 15.37 60.69
N GLY A 68 -49.40 15.69 59.97
CA GLY A 68 -49.41 16.07 58.56
C GLY A 68 -48.83 17.45 58.21
N GLY A 69 -48.46 17.61 56.94
CA GLY A 69 -48.19 18.90 56.31
C GLY A 69 -46.81 19.01 55.63
N GLY A 70 -46.82 18.90 54.30
CA GLY A 70 -45.81 19.40 53.35
C GLY A 70 -44.36 19.58 53.79
N THR A 71 -43.49 18.63 53.41
CA THR A 71 -42.14 18.94 52.90
C THR A 71 -41.72 17.79 51.98
N ALA A 72 -41.49 18.10 50.70
CA ALA A 72 -40.99 17.13 49.73
C ALA A 72 -39.58 16.68 50.17
N THR A 73 -39.50 15.46 50.69
CA THR A 73 -38.24 14.81 51.05
C THR A 73 -37.47 14.60 49.75
N CYS A 74 -36.52 15.48 49.48
CA CYS A 74 -35.70 15.49 48.27
C CYS A 74 -34.80 14.24 48.27
N CYS A 75 -35.25 13.16 47.62
CA CYS A 75 -34.49 11.93 47.50
C CYS A 75 -33.33 12.16 46.51
N SER A 76 -32.10 12.19 47.02
CA SER A 76 -30.91 12.23 46.18
C SER A 76 -30.86 11.01 45.26
N ILE A 77 -30.94 11.24 43.94
CA ILE A 77 -30.89 10.16 42.94
C ILE A 77 -29.46 9.65 42.84
N SER A 78 -29.22 8.35 43.08
CA SER A 78 -27.87 7.78 42.96
C SER A 78 -27.32 7.87 41.52
N PHE A 79 -25.99 8.03 41.37
CA PHE A 79 -25.34 7.96 40.05
C PHE A 79 -25.64 6.65 39.29
N ASN A 80 -25.87 5.55 40.02
CA ASN A 80 -26.25 4.30 39.39
C ASN A 80 -27.62 4.38 38.70
N ALA A 81 -28.58 5.04 39.35
CA ALA A 81 -29.90 5.29 38.78
C ALA A 81 -29.82 6.24 37.59
N ILE A 82 -29.02 7.33 37.67
CA ILE A 82 -28.81 8.27 36.55
C ILE A 82 -28.23 7.53 35.34
N HIS A 83 -27.15 6.78 35.51
CA HIS A 83 -26.57 5.97 34.42
C HIS A 83 -27.59 4.99 33.84
N GLY A 84 -28.43 4.38 34.69
CA GLY A 84 -29.51 3.52 34.28
C GLY A 84 -30.54 4.20 33.38
N ILE A 85 -30.90 5.45 33.71
CA ILE A 85 -31.78 6.30 32.89
C ILE A 85 -31.11 6.62 31.55
N LEU A 86 -29.84 7.05 31.57
CA LEU A 86 -29.08 7.35 30.35
C LEU A 86 -28.97 6.12 29.44
N ALA A 87 -28.67 4.93 29.99
CA ALA A 87 -28.57 3.69 29.23
C ALA A 87 -29.91 3.27 28.58
N GLN A 88 -31.03 3.50 29.27
CA GLN A 88 -32.37 3.27 28.71
C GLN A 88 -32.64 4.21 27.54
N LEU A 89 -32.37 5.52 27.70
CA LEU A 89 -32.54 6.50 26.64
C LEU A 89 -31.71 6.14 25.42
N ASN A 90 -30.42 5.83 25.61
CA ASN A 90 -29.53 5.46 24.51
C ASN A 90 -30.01 4.21 23.76
N SER A 91 -30.47 3.18 24.47
CA SER A 91 -30.98 1.95 23.85
C SER A 91 -32.25 2.20 23.01
N LEU A 92 -33.18 3.02 23.52
CA LEU A 92 -34.40 3.38 22.81
C LEU A 92 -34.13 4.29 21.60
N LEU A 93 -33.17 5.21 21.71
CA LEU A 93 -32.76 6.06 20.59
C LEU A 93 -32.14 5.24 19.47
N ASP A 94 -31.16 4.39 19.80
CA ASP A 94 -30.39 3.62 18.83
C ASP A 94 -31.23 2.53 18.13
N SER A 95 -32.11 1.83 18.87
CA SER A 95 -32.93 0.75 18.30
C SER A 95 -34.29 1.22 17.79
N ASN A 96 -35.09 1.90 18.61
CA ASN A 96 -36.47 2.22 18.24
C ASN A 96 -36.55 3.54 17.47
N CYS A 97 -35.89 4.60 17.96
CA CYS A 97 -35.96 5.91 17.33
C CYS A 97 -35.26 5.93 15.98
N ARG A 98 -34.06 5.33 15.84
CA ARG A 98 -33.34 5.22 14.56
C ARG A 98 -34.22 4.59 13.47
N ASN A 99 -34.94 3.53 13.81
CA ASN A 99 -35.81 2.77 12.90
C ASN A 99 -37.25 3.31 12.77
N LEU A 100 -37.57 4.43 13.40
CA LEU A 100 -38.91 5.02 13.30
C LEU A 100 -39.10 5.69 11.92
N ASN A 101 -40.06 5.24 11.11
CA ASN A 101 -40.27 5.82 9.77
C ASN A 101 -40.90 7.23 9.79
N ASP A 102 -41.59 7.59 10.87
CA ASP A 102 -42.27 8.88 11.02
C ASP A 102 -41.27 9.98 11.42
N ILE A 103 -40.83 10.76 10.43
CA ILE A 103 -39.85 11.83 10.58
C ILE A 103 -40.36 12.95 11.50
N SER A 104 -41.64 13.32 11.40
CA SER A 104 -42.22 14.36 12.26
C SER A 104 -42.24 13.94 13.72
N LYS A 105 -42.58 12.67 14.00
CA LYS A 105 -42.48 12.12 15.36
C LYS A 105 -41.03 12.05 15.85
N LYS A 106 -40.08 11.63 15.00
CA LYS A 106 -38.64 11.66 15.34
C LYS A 106 -38.19 13.06 15.75
N ASP A 107 -38.54 14.09 14.97
CA ASP A 107 -38.14 15.47 15.24
C ASP A 107 -38.76 16.01 16.54
N LEU A 108 -40.01 15.64 16.84
CA LEU A 108 -40.67 15.99 18.10
C LEU A 108 -40.00 15.33 19.31
N ILE A 109 -39.68 14.03 19.23
CA ILE A 109 -38.91 13.33 20.26
C ILE A 109 -37.58 14.04 20.54
N PHE A 110 -36.87 14.44 19.47
CA PHE A 110 -35.57 15.10 19.60
C PHE A 110 -35.69 16.50 20.19
N GLY A 111 -36.70 17.28 19.79
CA GLY A 111 -36.97 18.60 20.34
C GLY A 111 -37.27 18.57 21.84
N ASP A 112 -38.11 17.63 22.28
CA ASP A 112 -38.42 17.42 23.70
C ASP A 112 -37.18 16.97 24.49
N LEU A 113 -36.47 15.98 23.96
CA LEU A 113 -35.34 15.38 24.64
C LEU A 113 -34.16 16.36 24.76
N ILE A 114 -33.81 17.10 23.70
CA ILE A 114 -32.71 18.06 23.76
C ILE A 114 -32.99 19.20 24.75
N GLN A 115 -34.26 19.60 24.90
CA GLN A 115 -34.64 20.61 25.89
C GLN A 115 -34.44 20.11 27.32
N LEU A 116 -34.77 18.85 27.61
CA LEU A 116 -34.53 18.23 28.91
C LEU A 116 -33.03 18.03 29.18
N LEU A 117 -32.30 17.50 28.19
CA LEU A 117 -30.85 17.32 28.30
C LEU A 117 -30.16 18.67 28.57
N TRP A 118 -30.55 19.75 27.91
CA TRP A 118 -29.98 21.08 28.19
C TRP A 118 -30.12 21.50 29.66
N LYS A 119 -31.25 21.19 30.32
CA LYS A 119 -31.45 21.46 31.76
C LYS A 119 -30.60 20.56 32.66
N CYS A 120 -30.25 19.37 32.17
CA CYS A 120 -29.43 18.37 32.85
C CYS A 120 -27.97 18.37 32.37
N SER A 121 -27.49 19.45 31.72
CA SER A 121 -26.17 19.47 31.08
C SER A 121 -25.01 19.30 32.06
N TRP A 122 -25.24 19.55 33.36
CA TRP A 122 -24.25 19.32 34.42
C TRP A 122 -23.75 17.87 34.44
N ILE A 123 -24.58 16.89 34.04
CA ILE A 123 -24.21 15.47 33.99
C ILE A 123 -23.10 15.21 32.97
N GLY A 124 -23.11 15.94 31.85
CA GLY A 124 -22.10 15.85 30.80
C GLY A 124 -20.94 16.83 30.98
N SER A 125 -20.94 17.66 32.03
CA SER A 125 -19.88 18.63 32.29
C SER A 125 -18.81 17.99 33.17
N PHE A 126 -17.57 17.98 32.68
CA PHE A 126 -16.42 17.48 33.43
C PHE A 126 -16.12 18.30 34.68
N LYS A 127 -16.46 19.60 34.67
CA LYS A 127 -16.30 20.50 35.82
C LYS A 127 -17.36 20.28 36.91
N LEU A 128 -18.56 19.81 36.55
CA LEU A 128 -19.71 19.72 37.46
C LEU A 128 -20.05 18.29 37.88
N CYS A 129 -19.80 17.28 37.04
CA CYS A 129 -20.09 15.89 37.36
C CYS A 129 -18.82 15.16 37.82
N PRO A 130 -18.79 14.59 39.05
CA PRO A 130 -17.63 13.86 39.53
C PRO A 130 -17.52 12.43 38.97
N CYS A 131 -18.50 11.96 38.18
CA CYS A 131 -18.54 10.58 37.69
C CYS A 131 -18.25 10.50 36.17
N PRO A 132 -17.05 10.07 35.76
CA PRO A 132 -16.68 9.96 34.34
C PRO A 132 -17.64 9.07 33.54
N THR A 133 -18.12 7.96 34.11
CA THR A 133 -19.06 7.07 33.42
C THR A 133 -20.38 7.77 33.07
N LEU A 134 -20.86 8.71 33.89
CA LEU A 134 -22.04 9.51 33.58
C LEU A 134 -21.77 10.49 32.45
N ILE A 135 -20.64 11.18 32.49
CA ILE A 135 -20.22 12.12 31.45
C ILE A 135 -20.16 11.41 30.09
N SER A 136 -19.45 10.28 30.03
CA SER A 136 -19.35 9.47 28.80
C SER A 136 -20.73 9.01 28.31
N SER A 137 -21.58 8.50 29.20
CA SER A 137 -22.94 8.04 28.85
C SER A 137 -23.81 9.18 28.32
N TYR A 138 -23.65 10.38 28.87
CA TYR A 138 -24.37 11.58 28.45
C TYR A 138 -23.92 12.03 27.06
N LEU A 139 -22.61 12.09 26.79
CA LEU A 139 -22.07 12.39 25.47
C LEU A 139 -22.54 11.39 24.41
N ARG A 140 -22.56 10.09 24.74
CA ARG A 140 -23.05 9.04 23.82
C ARG A 140 -24.50 9.21 23.39
N ILE A 141 -25.37 9.71 24.27
CA ILE A 141 -26.76 10.04 23.91
C ILE A 141 -26.77 11.18 22.89
N LEU A 142 -25.98 12.23 23.11
CA LEU A 142 -25.88 13.35 22.18
C LEU A 142 -25.34 12.91 20.82
N ASP A 143 -24.32 12.05 20.79
CA ASP A 143 -23.79 11.46 19.56
C ASP A 143 -24.88 10.66 18.83
N CYS A 144 -25.59 9.77 19.54
CA CYS A 144 -26.66 8.97 18.95
C CYS A 144 -27.78 9.85 18.37
N MET A 145 -28.18 10.91 19.10
CA MET A 145 -29.14 11.89 18.62
C MET A 145 -28.62 12.64 17.40
N PHE A 146 -27.36 13.09 17.42
CA PHE A 146 -26.74 13.85 16.33
C PHE A 146 -26.64 13.01 15.05
N ASP A 147 -26.17 11.76 15.16
CA ASP A 147 -26.06 10.83 14.04
C ASP A 147 -27.43 10.59 13.38
N ILE A 148 -28.46 10.30 14.19
CA ILE A 148 -29.82 10.08 13.68
C ILE A 148 -30.38 11.36 13.06
N ALA A 149 -30.21 12.51 13.73
CA ALA A 149 -30.76 13.81 13.30
C ALA A 149 -30.23 14.24 11.93
N ARG A 150 -28.97 13.88 11.61
CA ARG A 150 -28.34 14.20 10.32
C ARG A 150 -28.88 13.38 9.16
N THR A 151 -29.35 12.15 9.40
CA THR A 151 -29.87 11.29 8.31
C THR A 151 -31.11 11.84 7.61
N TYR A 152 -31.87 12.72 8.27
CA TYR A 152 -33.11 13.30 7.71
C TYR A 152 -33.21 14.83 7.85
N LYS A 153 -32.11 15.52 8.16
CA LYS A 153 -32.04 16.99 8.32
C LYS A 153 -33.04 17.55 9.36
N SER A 154 -32.97 17.04 10.59
CA SER A 154 -33.77 17.55 11.73
C SER A 154 -33.56 19.04 12.01
N ASN A 155 -34.61 19.73 12.49
CA ASN A 155 -34.52 21.12 12.95
C ASN A 155 -33.71 21.27 14.25
N ASN A 156 -33.44 20.16 14.95
CA ASN A 156 -32.74 20.16 16.23
C ASN A 156 -31.23 19.93 16.09
N VAL A 157 -30.70 19.69 14.88
CA VAL A 157 -29.27 19.40 14.64
C VAL A 157 -28.37 20.46 15.25
N VAL A 158 -28.68 21.76 15.05
CA VAL A 158 -27.87 22.87 15.58
C VAL A 158 -27.84 22.84 17.10
N ARG A 159 -29.00 22.68 17.76
CA ARG A 159 -29.09 22.64 19.24
C ARG A 159 -28.32 21.46 19.83
N ILE A 160 -28.43 20.28 19.22
CA ILE A 160 -27.68 19.09 19.63
C ILE A 160 -26.18 19.33 19.46
N LYS A 161 -25.75 19.82 18.29
CA LYS A 161 -24.35 20.14 17.96
C LYS A 161 -23.76 21.14 18.95
N THR A 162 -24.47 22.23 19.27
CA THR A 162 -23.98 23.26 20.20
C THR A 162 -23.76 22.69 21.60
N LEU A 163 -24.71 21.87 22.11
CA LEU A 163 -24.54 21.24 23.44
C LEU A 163 -23.34 20.29 23.44
N MET A 164 -23.24 19.47 22.40
CA MET A 164 -22.20 18.46 22.27
C MET A 164 -20.83 19.10 22.18
N LEU A 165 -20.63 20.09 21.30
CA LEU A 165 -19.38 20.84 21.16
C LEU A 165 -18.96 21.49 22.49
N LYS A 166 -19.89 22.11 23.23
CA LYS A 166 -19.58 22.75 24.51
C LYS A 166 -19.05 21.74 25.53
N LEU A 167 -19.75 20.62 25.71
CA LEU A 167 -19.41 19.62 26.73
C LEU A 167 -18.16 18.83 26.35
N SER A 168 -18.01 18.45 25.07
CA SER A 168 -16.83 17.72 24.61
C SER A 168 -15.59 18.61 24.58
N SER A 169 -15.71 19.89 24.21
CA SER A 169 -14.66 20.89 24.37
C SER A 169 -14.17 20.95 25.81
N GLU A 170 -15.10 21.09 26.77
CA GLU A 170 -14.77 21.17 28.19
C GLU A 170 -14.02 19.95 28.70
N CYS A 171 -14.35 18.75 28.20
CA CYS A 171 -13.64 17.52 28.54
C CYS A 171 -12.22 17.44 27.94
N LEU A 172 -11.96 18.13 26.82
CA LEU A 172 -10.67 18.14 26.12
C LEU A 172 -9.74 19.28 26.57
N ASP A 173 -10.27 20.43 26.99
CA ASP A 173 -9.53 21.65 27.32
C ASP A 173 -8.78 21.58 28.67
N ARG A 174 -8.40 20.38 29.13
CA ARG A 174 -7.77 20.19 30.44
C ARG A 174 -6.41 20.89 30.52
N GLU A 175 -6.33 21.92 31.36
CA GLU A 175 -5.06 22.28 32.01
C GLU A 175 -4.62 21.11 32.88
N LYS A 176 -3.32 20.75 32.81
CA LYS A 176 -2.62 19.76 33.64
C LYS A 176 -2.63 20.17 35.13
N THR A 177 -3.80 20.38 35.71
CA THR A 177 -3.98 20.63 37.13
C THR A 177 -3.81 19.30 37.86
N GLY A 178 -2.74 19.23 38.66
CA GLY A 178 -2.52 18.26 39.73
C GLY A 178 -2.53 16.79 39.29
N GLY A 179 -1.33 16.21 39.14
CA GLY A 179 -1.16 14.79 38.83
C GLY A 179 -1.88 13.86 39.80
N SER A 180 -2.85 13.10 39.28
CA SER A 180 -3.00 11.72 39.71
C SER A 180 -1.90 10.93 39.01
N THR A 181 -1.00 10.33 39.78
CA THR A 181 0.02 9.39 39.29
C THR A 181 -0.57 8.05 38.83
N PHE A 182 -1.88 7.84 39.00
CA PHE A 182 -2.57 6.58 38.68
C PHE A 182 -3.44 6.70 37.42
N TYR A 183 -3.33 5.68 36.56
CA TYR A 183 -4.16 5.50 35.36
C TYR A 183 -5.61 5.19 35.75
N ASP A 184 -6.54 6.09 35.40
CA ASP A 184 -7.98 5.89 35.58
C ASP A 184 -8.63 5.57 34.21
N PRO A 185 -9.07 4.31 33.98
CA PRO A 185 -9.70 3.90 32.73
C PRO A 185 -10.99 4.67 32.41
N THR A 186 -11.70 5.14 33.43
CA THR A 186 -13.00 5.81 33.25
C THR A 186 -12.83 7.24 32.75
N VAL A 187 -11.80 7.94 33.21
CA VAL A 187 -11.41 9.27 32.71
C VAL A 187 -10.88 9.17 31.28
N VAL A 188 -10.07 8.15 30.99
CA VAL A 188 -9.59 7.87 29.62
C VAL A 188 -10.75 7.64 28.66
N GLU A 189 -11.76 6.87 29.05
CA GLU A 189 -12.94 6.64 28.20
C GLU A 189 -13.76 7.93 27.99
N VAL A 190 -13.84 8.83 28.97
CA VAL A 190 -14.47 10.15 28.78
C VAL A 190 -13.70 10.97 27.77
N HIS A 191 -12.37 11.05 27.88
CA HIS A 191 -11.57 11.84 26.94
C HIS A 191 -11.66 11.29 25.52
N LYS A 192 -11.59 9.97 25.35
CA LYS A 192 -11.79 9.29 24.08
C LYS A 192 -13.19 9.56 23.49
N GLN A 193 -14.23 9.47 24.31
CA GLN A 193 -15.60 9.78 23.89
C GLN A 193 -15.70 11.27 23.50
N ALA A 194 -15.18 12.17 24.31
CA ALA A 194 -15.20 13.61 24.05
C ALA A 194 -14.47 13.98 22.76
N ALA A 195 -13.30 13.40 22.50
CA ALA A 195 -12.60 13.57 21.21
C ALA A 195 -13.51 13.12 20.06
N THR A 196 -14.10 11.92 20.17
CA THR A 196 -15.03 11.40 19.16
C THR A 196 -16.20 12.36 18.92
N SER A 197 -16.88 12.81 19.98
CA SER A 197 -18.04 13.71 19.91
C SER A 197 -17.69 15.11 19.39
N PHE A 198 -16.53 15.63 19.77
CA PHE A 198 -16.07 16.95 19.34
C PHE A 198 -15.83 16.94 17.83
N PHE A 199 -15.04 15.97 17.35
CA PHE A 199 -14.66 15.92 15.95
C PHE A 199 -15.76 15.37 15.04
N SER A 200 -16.71 14.57 15.55
CA SER A 200 -17.94 14.20 14.83
C SER A 200 -18.79 15.43 14.50
N CYS A 201 -18.84 16.44 15.39
CA CYS A 201 -19.49 17.72 15.14
C CYS A 201 -18.79 18.56 14.07
N VAL A 202 -17.45 18.55 14.07
CA VAL A 202 -16.63 19.41 13.21
C VAL A 202 -16.54 18.86 11.78
N PHE A 203 -16.15 17.59 11.65
CA PHE A 203 -15.91 16.97 10.34
C PHE A 203 -17.15 16.28 9.76
N GLY A 204 -18.21 16.15 10.56
CA GLY A 204 -19.42 15.45 10.19
C GLY A 204 -19.17 13.94 10.15
N GLY A 205 -19.43 13.25 11.26
CA GLY A 205 -19.22 11.80 11.41
C GLY A 205 -19.73 10.94 10.25
N THR A 206 -18.98 9.86 9.97
CA THR A 206 -19.42 8.67 9.23
C THR A 206 -19.12 7.43 10.05
N GLN A 207 -20.01 6.45 9.93
CA GLN A 207 -20.08 5.19 10.67
C GLN A 207 -18.74 4.44 10.68
N GLU A 208 -18.43 3.70 11.77
CA GLU A 208 -17.36 2.70 11.77
C GLU A 208 -17.62 1.69 10.64
N ALA A 209 -17.00 1.91 9.47
CA ALA A 209 -16.96 0.92 8.42
C ALA A 209 -16.12 -0.24 8.94
N SER A 210 -16.70 -1.44 8.97
CA SER A 210 -15.91 -2.68 9.05
C SER A 210 -14.85 -2.62 7.96
N GLU A 211 -13.61 -2.98 8.30
CA GLU A 211 -12.42 -2.88 7.44
C GLU A 211 -12.48 -3.73 6.15
N GLU A 212 -13.62 -4.36 5.86
CA GLU A 212 -13.91 -5.13 4.66
C GLU A 212 -15.28 -4.68 4.15
N ASN A 213 -15.29 -3.74 3.19
CA ASN A 213 -16.26 -3.59 2.10
C ASN A 213 -16.06 -2.22 1.45
N HIS A 214 -15.29 -2.20 0.36
CA HIS A 214 -15.25 -1.09 -0.58
C HIS A 214 -16.52 -1.11 -1.44
N LEU A 215 -17.62 -0.53 -0.97
CA LEU A 215 -18.68 -0.06 -1.87
C LEU A 215 -19.26 1.28 -1.37
N LEU A 216 -19.13 2.25 -2.25
CA LEU A 216 -19.50 3.66 -2.18
C LEU A 216 -20.90 3.90 -1.58
N GLN A 217 -20.94 4.46 -0.36
CA GLN A 217 -21.98 5.39 0.02
C GLN A 217 -21.32 6.73 0.39
N LYS A 218 -21.05 7.54 -0.64
CA LYS A 218 -20.50 8.90 -0.52
C LYS A 218 -21.55 9.82 0.14
N LEU A 219 -21.43 10.04 1.45
CA LEU A 219 -22.03 11.20 2.11
C LEU A 219 -20.92 12.25 2.29
N ALA A 220 -21.07 13.39 1.63
CA ALA A 220 -20.08 14.45 1.58
C ALA A 220 -19.85 15.10 2.98
N PRO A 221 -18.61 15.17 3.49
CA PRO A 221 -18.30 15.88 4.74
C PRO A 221 -18.06 17.38 4.54
N ALA A 222 -17.90 17.85 3.30
CA ALA A 222 -17.46 19.22 2.99
C ALA A 222 -18.51 20.32 3.27
N SER A 223 -19.81 20.01 3.35
CA SER A 223 -20.85 21.05 3.54
C SER A 223 -20.77 21.73 4.91
N ASN A 224 -20.32 21.03 5.95
CA ASN A 224 -20.38 21.52 7.32
C ASN A 224 -19.22 22.45 7.71
N LEU A 225 -18.03 22.27 7.11
CA LEU A 225 -16.92 23.22 7.26
C LEU A 225 -17.27 24.55 6.57
N CYS A 226 -17.90 24.49 5.39
CA CYS A 226 -18.40 25.69 4.70
C CYS A 226 -19.52 26.41 5.48
N GLU A 227 -20.41 25.72 6.19
CA GLU A 227 -21.42 26.39 7.04
C GLU A 227 -20.83 27.09 8.27
N ILE A 228 -19.77 26.53 8.89
CA ILE A 228 -19.02 27.23 9.95
C ILE A 228 -18.31 28.47 9.38
N ILE A 229 -17.94 28.44 8.10
CA ILE A 229 -17.26 29.53 7.40
C ILE A 229 -18.24 30.59 6.85
N ASN A 230 -19.50 30.22 6.57
CA ASN A 230 -20.47 31.04 5.83
C ASN A 230 -21.67 31.54 6.66
N ASP A 231 -21.65 31.49 7.99
CA ASP A 231 -22.74 32.05 8.82
C ASP A 231 -22.71 33.59 8.78
N ASP A 232 -23.17 34.14 7.65
CA ASP A 232 -23.14 35.55 7.26
C ASP A 232 -24.50 36.24 7.55
N SER A 233 -25.13 35.93 8.68
CA SER A 233 -26.28 36.70 9.14
C SER A 233 -25.84 37.83 10.07
N THR A 234 -25.52 38.96 9.44
CA THR A 234 -25.52 40.34 9.96
C THR A 234 -24.54 40.68 11.10
N VAL A 235 -23.40 41.29 10.76
CA VAL A 235 -22.99 42.69 11.06
C VAL A 235 -21.51 42.85 10.67
N GLY A 236 -21.16 44.01 10.09
CA GLY A 236 -19.99 44.20 9.21
C GLY A 236 -18.59 44.07 9.82
N LEU A 237 -17.62 43.89 8.92
CA LEU A 237 -16.16 44.13 9.04
C LEU A 237 -15.38 43.53 10.22
N GLN A 238 -16.03 42.79 11.14
CA GLN A 238 -15.41 42.12 12.28
C GLN A 238 -15.22 40.60 12.07
N GLY A 239 -15.75 40.04 10.97
CA GLY A 239 -15.77 38.58 10.70
C GLY A 239 -14.42 37.96 10.33
N LYS A 240 -13.45 38.69 9.77
CA LYS A 240 -12.15 38.12 9.37
C LYS A 240 -11.26 37.71 10.57
N LEU A 241 -11.30 38.48 11.66
CA LEU A 241 -10.48 38.23 12.85
C LEU A 241 -11.02 37.05 13.68
N GLU A 242 -12.34 36.88 13.72
CA GLU A 242 -13.01 35.77 14.42
C GLU A 242 -12.91 34.45 13.62
N GLN A 243 -12.88 34.52 12.28
CA GLN A 243 -12.67 33.37 11.39
C GLN A 243 -11.27 32.75 11.55
N GLU A 244 -10.21 33.56 11.65
CA GLU A 244 -8.85 33.07 11.91
C GLU A 244 -8.71 32.53 13.36
N GLY A 245 -9.35 33.17 14.33
CA GLY A 245 -9.35 32.73 15.74
C GLY A 245 -9.99 31.35 15.95
N ASN A 246 -11.15 31.10 15.34
CA ASN A 246 -11.85 29.81 15.43
C ASN A 246 -11.07 28.69 14.75
N LEU A 247 -10.40 28.99 13.64
CA LEU A 247 -9.55 28.04 12.95
C LEU A 247 -8.30 27.69 13.77
N HIS A 248 -7.62 28.68 14.31
CA HIS A 248 -6.44 28.47 15.15
C HIS A 248 -6.79 27.67 16.42
N ALA A 249 -7.98 27.90 17.00
CA ALA A 249 -8.49 27.12 18.11
C ALA A 249 -8.73 25.65 17.74
N LEU A 250 -9.30 25.38 16.55
CA LEU A 250 -9.48 24.01 16.06
C LEU A 250 -8.14 23.31 15.80
N GLN A 251 -7.18 24.00 15.18
CA GLN A 251 -5.83 23.49 14.97
C GLN A 251 -5.16 23.17 16.32
N GLY A 252 -5.23 24.08 17.29
CA GLY A 252 -4.71 23.86 18.65
C GLY A 252 -5.29 22.61 19.31
N LYS A 253 -6.59 22.36 19.14
CA LYS A 253 -7.27 21.15 19.67
C LYS A 253 -6.86 19.86 18.99
N ILE A 254 -6.64 19.88 17.68
CA ILE A 254 -6.15 18.72 16.95
C ILE A 254 -4.75 18.37 17.46
N MET A 255 -3.87 19.37 17.55
CA MET A 255 -2.50 19.19 18.02
C MET A 255 -2.46 18.68 19.46
N SER A 256 -3.32 19.20 20.34
CA SER A 256 -3.39 18.72 21.73
C SER A 256 -3.86 17.26 21.82
N CYS A 257 -4.83 16.84 21.00
CA CYS A 257 -5.34 15.47 21.02
C CYS A 257 -4.37 14.46 20.37
N ILE A 258 -3.58 14.86 19.36
CA ILE A 258 -2.50 14.04 18.78
C ILE A 258 -1.36 13.87 19.79
N SER A 259 -1.08 14.89 20.59
CA SER A 259 -0.06 14.87 21.65
C SER A 259 -0.58 14.44 23.02
N ASP A 260 -1.82 13.92 23.10
CA ASP A 260 -2.43 13.49 24.36
C ASP A 260 -1.63 12.34 25.00
N SER A 261 -1.64 12.23 26.33
CA SER A 261 -0.93 11.15 27.02
C SER A 261 -1.60 9.78 26.84
N SER A 262 -2.92 9.74 26.67
CA SER A 262 -3.71 8.54 26.37
C SER A 262 -3.63 8.18 24.90
N TYR A 263 -3.20 6.94 24.61
CA TYR A 263 -3.13 6.46 23.23
C TYR A 263 -4.53 6.30 22.62
N GLU A 264 -5.58 6.11 23.43
CA GLU A 264 -6.96 6.00 22.98
C GLU A 264 -7.44 7.30 22.33
N VAL A 265 -7.12 8.44 22.92
CA VAL A 265 -7.41 9.77 22.36
C VAL A 265 -6.62 9.99 21.07
N ARG A 266 -5.31 9.73 21.09
CA ARG A 266 -4.44 9.82 19.90
C ARG A 266 -4.98 8.96 18.76
N LEU A 267 -5.39 7.73 19.06
CA LEU A 267 -5.89 6.77 18.06
C LEU A 267 -7.18 7.25 17.40
N VAL A 268 -8.12 7.82 18.17
CA VAL A 268 -9.35 8.42 17.62
C VAL A 268 -8.99 9.52 16.62
N MET A 269 -8.06 10.42 16.99
CA MET A 269 -7.63 11.50 16.11
C MET A 269 -6.95 11.02 14.85
N LEU A 270 -6.02 10.07 14.96
CA LEU A 270 -5.29 9.55 13.82
C LEU A 270 -6.22 8.83 12.84
N LYS A 271 -7.27 8.15 13.32
CA LYS A 271 -8.30 7.54 12.47
C LYS A 271 -9.14 8.57 11.75
N LEU A 272 -9.60 9.61 12.47
CA LEU A 272 -10.39 10.69 11.89
C LEU A 272 -9.61 11.48 10.84
N LEU A 273 -8.34 11.78 11.11
CA LEU A 273 -7.43 12.40 10.16
C LEU A 273 -7.34 11.57 8.87
N HIS A 274 -7.19 10.25 9.01
CA HIS A 274 -7.09 9.35 7.87
C HIS A 274 -8.38 9.33 7.03
N GLN A 275 -9.54 9.20 7.68
CA GLN A 275 -10.85 9.25 7.01
C GLN A 275 -11.11 10.58 6.30
N PHE A 276 -10.66 11.68 6.91
CA PHE A 276 -10.77 13.00 6.31
C PHE A 276 -10.00 13.10 4.98
N MET A 277 -8.82 12.49 4.90
CA MET A 277 -8.02 12.42 3.67
C MET A 277 -8.65 11.51 2.60
N GLU A 278 -9.31 10.41 2.98
CA GLU A 278 -9.95 9.51 2.01
C GLU A 278 -11.25 10.08 1.40
N THR A 279 -11.97 10.93 2.13
CA THR A 279 -13.30 11.44 1.73
C THR A 279 -13.26 12.72 0.88
N THR A 280 -12.10 13.36 0.75
CA THR A 280 -11.91 14.60 -0.02
C THR A 280 -11.80 14.30 -1.52
N ASN A 281 -12.93 14.34 -2.24
CA ASN A 281 -12.96 14.23 -3.71
C ASN A 281 -12.20 15.40 -4.38
N SER A 282 -11.67 15.14 -5.58
CA SER A 282 -10.67 15.89 -6.36
C SER A 282 -10.85 17.40 -6.61
N ASN A 283 -11.97 18.02 -6.23
CA ASN A 283 -12.24 19.44 -6.48
C ASN A 283 -12.29 20.30 -5.19
N ASP A 284 -12.59 19.73 -4.01
CA ASP A 284 -12.61 20.45 -2.71
C ASP A 284 -11.29 20.31 -1.91
N ILE A 285 -10.29 19.66 -2.52
CA ILE A 285 -8.96 19.40 -1.94
C ILE A 285 -8.29 20.70 -1.48
N ASN A 286 -8.50 21.83 -2.18
CA ASN A 286 -7.71 23.05 -1.97
C ASN A 286 -7.92 23.72 -0.61
N ILE A 287 -9.14 23.81 -0.09
CA ILE A 287 -9.38 24.52 1.18
C ILE A 287 -9.01 23.62 2.36
N SER A 288 -9.40 22.35 2.28
CA SER A 288 -9.15 21.35 3.30
C SER A 288 -7.66 21.01 3.42
N VAL A 289 -6.99 20.59 2.34
CA VAL A 289 -5.55 20.28 2.41
C VAL A 289 -4.73 21.50 2.83
N HIS A 290 -5.08 22.72 2.39
CA HIS A 290 -4.42 23.95 2.84
C HIS A 290 -4.62 24.24 4.34
N LEU A 291 -5.81 24.02 4.89
CA LEU A 291 -6.13 24.13 6.33
C LEU A 291 -5.26 23.22 7.21
N TRP A 292 -4.94 22.03 6.71
CA TRP A 292 -4.16 21.02 7.43
C TRP A 292 -2.65 21.16 7.20
N ALA A 293 -2.24 21.57 5.99
CA ALA A 293 -0.83 21.74 5.64
C ALA A 293 -0.16 22.88 6.41
N LYS A 294 -0.92 23.91 6.79
CA LYS A 294 -0.46 25.03 7.62
C LYS A 294 -0.18 24.65 9.09
N ALA A 295 -0.61 23.45 9.54
CA ALA A 295 -0.58 23.07 10.95
C ALA A 295 0.70 22.34 11.43
N ASN A 296 1.77 22.28 10.62
CA ASN A 296 3.00 21.51 10.95
C ASN A 296 2.72 20.04 11.34
N LEU A 297 1.70 19.43 10.72
CA LEU A 297 1.23 18.09 11.08
C LEU A 297 2.29 17.01 10.83
N GLN A 298 3.01 17.07 9.70
CA GLN A 298 4.01 16.06 9.39
C GLN A 298 5.18 16.07 10.40
N PRO A 299 5.80 17.21 10.75
CA PRO A 299 6.76 17.28 11.85
C PRO A 299 6.21 16.69 13.16
N LEU A 300 4.98 17.01 13.54
CA LEU A 300 4.37 16.48 14.76
C LEU A 300 4.22 14.95 14.72
N LEU A 301 3.74 14.41 13.60
CA LEU A 301 3.57 12.95 13.43
C LEU A 301 4.91 12.22 13.48
N MET A 302 5.98 12.83 12.95
CA MET A 302 7.33 12.28 12.98
C MET A 302 7.91 12.28 14.41
N GLU A 303 7.73 13.37 15.16
CA GLU A 303 8.10 13.43 16.57
C GLU A 303 7.34 12.37 17.38
N LEU A 304 6.02 12.28 17.19
CA LEU A 304 5.19 11.28 17.87
C LEU A 304 5.60 9.85 17.52
N LEU A 305 5.96 9.57 16.26
CA LEU A 305 6.43 8.26 15.82
C LEU A 305 7.66 7.80 16.61
N SER A 306 8.56 8.72 16.98
CA SER A 306 9.79 8.40 17.71
C SER A 306 9.55 7.96 19.16
N ILE A 307 8.44 8.39 19.76
CA ILE A 307 8.09 8.11 21.17
C ILE A 307 6.95 7.11 21.34
N GLU A 308 6.15 6.87 20.30
CA GLU A 308 4.96 6.02 20.36
C GLU A 308 5.31 4.53 20.54
N LYS A 309 4.58 3.87 21.44
CA LYS A 309 4.75 2.44 21.75
C LYS A 309 3.57 1.61 21.30
N ASN A 310 2.40 2.22 21.09
CA ASN A 310 1.21 1.50 20.70
C ASN A 310 1.23 1.17 19.20
N PRO A 311 1.15 -0.12 18.81
CA PRO A 311 1.26 -0.52 17.40
C PRO A 311 0.13 0.02 16.51
N LYS A 312 -1.06 0.26 17.07
CA LYS A 312 -2.19 0.83 16.32
C LYS A 312 -1.95 2.31 16.02
N CYS A 313 -1.40 3.05 16.98
CA CYS A 313 -1.02 4.46 16.77
C CYS A 313 0.11 4.55 15.75
N ILE A 314 1.18 3.74 15.88
CA ILE A 314 2.28 3.67 14.89
C ILE A 314 1.73 3.44 13.48
N TYR A 315 0.85 2.44 13.33
CA TYR A 315 0.20 2.15 12.05
C TYR A 315 -0.54 3.35 11.48
N HIS A 316 -1.41 4.01 12.25
CA HIS A 316 -2.16 5.15 11.74
C HIS A 316 -1.28 6.39 11.52
N ILE A 317 -0.24 6.63 12.33
CA ILE A 317 0.73 7.69 12.10
C ILE A 317 1.37 7.51 10.71
N LEU A 318 1.92 6.33 10.44
CA LEU A 318 2.54 6.01 9.16
C LEU A 318 1.54 6.07 8.00
N ARG A 319 0.31 5.58 8.20
CA ARG A 319 -0.75 5.62 7.17
C ARG A 319 -1.14 7.06 6.83
N ASN A 320 -1.20 7.94 7.82
CA ASN A 320 -1.47 9.35 7.61
C ASN A 320 -0.30 10.04 6.87
N ILE A 321 0.94 9.82 7.28
CA ILE A 321 2.14 10.33 6.58
C ILE A 321 2.14 9.86 5.12
N TYR A 322 1.83 8.57 4.90
CA TYR A 322 1.82 7.99 3.56
C TYR A 322 0.77 8.66 2.66
N SER A 323 -0.48 8.68 3.12
CA SER A 323 -1.62 9.21 2.36
C SER A 323 -1.44 10.70 2.05
N TRP A 324 -0.94 11.47 3.02
CA TRP A 324 -0.64 12.88 2.85
C TRP A 324 0.37 13.12 1.71
N ASN A 325 1.48 12.39 1.72
CA ASN A 325 2.54 12.58 0.72
C ASN A 325 2.10 12.14 -0.69
N LEU A 326 1.31 11.07 -0.79
CA LEU A 326 0.79 10.61 -2.09
C LEU A 326 -0.09 11.67 -2.77
N LEU A 327 -0.93 12.39 -2.02
CA LEU A 327 -1.77 13.48 -2.53
C LEU A 327 -0.93 14.60 -3.18
N HIS A 328 0.21 14.95 -2.58
CA HIS A 328 1.12 15.96 -3.13
C HIS A 328 1.83 15.49 -4.41
N PHE A 329 2.18 14.21 -4.51
CA PHE A 329 2.86 13.68 -5.68
C PHE A 329 1.98 13.55 -6.92
N VAL A 330 0.67 13.30 -6.75
CA VAL A 330 -0.28 13.16 -7.87
C VAL A 330 -0.69 14.52 -8.46
N ASN A 331 -0.70 15.61 -7.67
CA ASN A 331 -1.16 16.93 -8.10
C ASN A 331 -0.13 18.07 -7.85
N PRO A 332 1.08 18.00 -8.42
CA PRO A 332 2.14 18.98 -8.14
C PRO A 332 1.81 20.40 -8.61
N LYS A 333 0.95 20.56 -9.63
CA LYS A 333 0.57 21.87 -10.21
C LYS A 333 -0.54 22.61 -9.44
N LYS A 334 -1.18 21.98 -8.44
CA LYS A 334 -2.33 22.57 -7.74
C LYS A 334 -2.01 23.08 -6.33
N VAL A 335 -0.83 22.77 -5.79
CA VAL A 335 -0.42 23.15 -4.42
C VAL A 335 0.80 24.07 -4.51
N HIS A 336 0.56 25.33 -4.91
CA HIS A 336 1.58 26.38 -4.90
C HIS A 336 1.65 27.03 -3.52
N ASP A 337 2.10 26.29 -2.51
CA ASP A 337 2.42 26.89 -1.21
C ASP A 337 3.79 26.43 -0.74
N LYS A 338 4.73 27.37 -0.67
CA LYS A 338 6.15 27.14 -0.36
C LYS A 338 6.39 26.72 1.10
N ASP A 339 5.37 26.83 1.96
CA ASP A 339 5.52 26.72 3.42
C ASP A 339 5.11 25.34 3.99
N THR A 340 4.73 24.37 3.16
CA THR A 340 4.21 23.07 3.63
C THR A 340 5.30 21.97 3.62
N ILE A 341 5.66 21.49 4.81
CA ILE A 341 6.68 20.45 4.98
C ILE A 341 6.02 19.08 4.77
N HIS A 342 6.43 18.38 3.72
CA HIS A 342 6.13 16.98 3.48
C HIS A 342 7.42 16.21 3.15
N VAL A 343 7.40 14.87 3.03
CA VAL A 343 8.62 14.08 2.74
C VAL A 343 9.27 14.59 1.45
N GLY A 344 8.45 15.01 0.50
CA GLY A 344 8.89 15.64 -0.76
C GLY A 344 9.62 16.99 -0.62
N THR A 345 9.50 17.70 0.51
CA THR A 345 10.20 18.97 0.79
C THR A 345 11.26 18.87 1.89
N MET A 346 11.34 17.75 2.60
CA MET A 346 12.40 17.47 3.59
C MET A 346 13.81 17.49 2.99
N ASP A 347 14.79 17.89 3.78
CA ASP A 347 16.20 17.71 3.45
C ASP A 347 16.61 16.23 3.57
N CYS A 348 17.72 15.85 2.93
CA CYS A 348 18.13 14.44 2.87
C CYS A 348 18.45 13.83 4.24
N ASN A 349 18.98 14.60 5.20
CA ASN A 349 19.30 14.05 6.52
C ASN A 349 18.02 13.70 7.28
N SER A 350 16.99 14.55 7.17
CA SER A 350 15.65 14.26 7.70
C SER A 350 15.04 13.01 7.06
N VAL A 351 15.18 12.82 5.74
CA VAL A 351 14.67 11.62 5.05
C VAL A 351 15.47 10.37 5.43
N LEU A 352 16.78 10.47 5.61
CA LEU A 352 17.63 9.37 6.09
C LEU A 352 17.26 8.97 7.53
N SER A 353 17.03 9.94 8.42
CA SER A 353 16.59 9.67 9.80
C SER A 353 15.22 8.97 9.82
N PHE A 354 14.29 9.39 8.95
CA PHE A 354 13.02 8.70 8.79
C PHE A 354 13.20 7.28 8.25
N TRP A 355 14.06 7.10 7.24
CA TRP A 355 14.42 5.79 6.70
C TRP A 355 14.97 4.85 7.78
N GLU A 356 15.89 5.31 8.63
CA GLU A 356 16.43 4.52 9.75
C GLU A 356 15.34 4.11 10.75
N THR A 357 14.40 5.01 11.02
CA THR A 357 13.22 4.72 11.86
C THR A 357 12.37 3.61 11.23
N LEU A 358 12.13 3.66 9.92
CA LEU A 358 11.37 2.64 9.19
C LEU A 358 12.09 1.29 9.17
N VAL A 359 13.42 1.27 8.99
CA VAL A 359 14.24 0.05 9.06
C VAL A 359 14.22 -0.57 10.46
N SER A 360 14.27 0.26 11.51
CA SER A 360 14.08 -0.19 12.89
C SER A 360 12.71 -0.85 13.05
N LEU A 361 11.64 -0.15 12.63
CA LEU A 361 10.28 -0.67 12.73
C LEU A 361 10.08 -1.97 11.94
N SER A 362 10.65 -2.09 10.73
CA SER A 362 10.51 -3.32 9.94
C SER A 362 11.18 -4.53 10.60
N SER A 363 12.24 -4.32 11.38
CA SER A 363 12.96 -5.39 12.08
C SER A 363 12.27 -5.90 13.36
N PHE A 364 11.57 -5.03 14.09
CA PHE A 364 10.97 -5.38 15.39
C PHE A 364 9.45 -5.61 15.35
N MET A 365 8.73 -5.05 14.37
CA MET A 365 7.26 -5.11 14.34
C MET A 365 6.74 -6.44 13.82
N ARG A 366 5.90 -7.11 14.63
CA ARG A 366 5.25 -8.38 14.25
C ARG A 366 3.90 -8.21 13.56
N HIS A 367 3.24 -7.07 13.72
CA HIS A 367 1.91 -6.82 13.16
C HIS A 367 1.97 -6.62 11.64
N SER A 368 1.27 -7.47 10.88
CA SER A 368 1.27 -7.46 9.41
C SER A 368 0.88 -6.10 8.82
N LYS A 369 -0.25 -5.53 9.25
CA LYS A 369 -0.72 -4.20 8.79
C LYS A 369 0.30 -3.09 8.99
N THR A 370 1.08 -3.13 10.07
CA THR A 370 2.13 -2.13 10.30
C THR A 370 3.34 -2.37 9.39
N ARG A 371 3.73 -3.62 9.16
CA ARG A 371 4.80 -3.96 8.21
C ARG A 371 4.47 -3.52 6.79
N GLU A 372 3.22 -3.74 6.35
CA GLU A 372 2.70 -3.29 5.06
C GLU A 372 2.90 -1.78 4.89
N ILE A 373 2.40 -0.96 5.82
CA ILE A 373 2.50 0.51 5.69
C ILE A 373 3.94 1.03 5.85
N VAL A 374 4.79 0.34 6.63
CA VAL A 374 6.22 0.67 6.73
C VAL A 374 6.89 0.53 5.35
N LEU A 375 6.61 -0.56 4.63
CA LEU A 375 7.12 -0.77 3.27
C LEU A 375 6.64 0.34 2.32
N CYS A 376 5.39 0.78 2.44
CA CYS A 376 4.84 1.90 1.65
C CYS A 376 5.55 3.22 1.96
N CYS A 377 5.80 3.53 3.24
CA CYS A 377 6.56 4.70 3.65
C CYS A 377 8.03 4.65 3.20
N MET A 378 8.65 3.47 3.16
CA MET A 378 9.99 3.29 2.59
C MET A 378 10.02 3.72 1.11
N GLY A 379 8.99 3.38 0.33
CA GLY A 379 8.82 3.87 -1.03
C GLY A 379 8.84 5.40 -1.11
N LEU A 380 8.17 6.11 -0.21
CA LEU A 380 8.20 7.59 -0.20
C LEU A 380 9.59 8.17 0.04
N CYS A 381 10.39 7.57 0.93
CA CYS A 381 11.78 7.97 1.13
C CYS A 381 12.58 7.82 -0.17
N ILE A 382 12.40 6.69 -0.87
CA ILE A 382 13.07 6.40 -2.13
C ILE A 382 12.71 7.42 -3.21
N ARG A 383 11.42 7.80 -3.32
CA ARG A 383 10.98 8.85 -4.25
C ARG A 383 11.70 10.17 -4.01
N LYS A 384 11.95 10.51 -2.74
CA LYS A 384 12.68 11.72 -2.39
C LYS A 384 14.19 11.58 -2.62
N PHE A 385 14.77 10.43 -2.30
CA PHE A 385 16.18 10.13 -2.59
C PHE A 385 16.49 10.19 -4.09
N ARG A 386 15.58 9.68 -4.94
CA ARG A 386 15.66 9.82 -6.39
C ARG A 386 15.80 11.29 -6.82
N LEU A 387 15.00 12.21 -6.26
CA LEU A 387 15.09 13.64 -6.61
C LEU A 387 16.44 14.26 -6.22
N PHE A 388 17.09 13.77 -5.17
CA PHE A 388 18.46 14.16 -4.82
C PHE A 388 19.51 13.48 -5.72
N GLY A 389 19.19 12.30 -6.25
CA GLY A 389 20.05 11.56 -7.14
C GLY A 389 20.05 12.10 -8.57
N SER A 390 18.88 12.45 -9.10
CA SER A 390 18.70 12.91 -10.48
C SER A 390 19.47 14.20 -10.79
N SER A 391 19.69 15.07 -9.80
CA SER A 391 20.55 16.27 -10.00
C SER A 391 21.98 15.90 -10.35
N ILE A 392 22.47 14.73 -9.93
CA ILE A 392 23.85 14.29 -10.16
C ILE A 392 24.01 13.64 -11.54
N CYS A 393 22.96 13.00 -12.08
CA CYS A 393 22.95 12.56 -13.48
C CYS A 393 22.76 13.73 -14.46
N ILE A 394 22.00 14.77 -14.10
CA ILE A 394 21.70 15.91 -14.98
C ILE A 394 22.84 16.95 -15.02
N ASP A 395 23.55 17.20 -13.92
CA ASP A 395 24.66 18.18 -13.91
C ASP A 395 25.85 17.75 -14.78
N GLN A 396 25.94 16.50 -15.23
CA GLN A 396 26.98 16.05 -16.15
C GLN A 396 26.72 16.48 -17.61
N SER A 397 25.47 16.70 -18.03
CA SER A 397 25.17 17.04 -19.44
C SER A 397 25.49 18.49 -19.82
N TYR A 398 25.73 19.37 -18.84
CA TYR A 398 26.02 20.79 -19.08
C TYR A 398 27.49 21.17 -18.88
N VAL A 399 28.32 20.27 -18.32
CA VAL A 399 29.73 20.56 -18.02
C VAL A 399 30.67 20.23 -19.19
N GLU A 400 30.21 19.49 -20.20
CA GLU A 400 31.07 19.15 -21.35
C GLU A 400 31.38 20.31 -22.29
N GLU A 401 30.65 21.44 -22.24
CA GLU A 401 30.90 22.53 -23.20
C GLU A 401 31.49 23.83 -22.65
N ASN A 402 31.41 24.14 -21.35
CA ASN A 402 32.08 25.33 -20.84
C ASN A 402 32.34 25.28 -19.33
N SER A 403 33.60 25.50 -18.97
CA SER A 403 34.17 25.84 -17.66
C SER A 403 34.83 24.72 -16.84
N THR A 404 36.01 25.10 -16.35
CA THR A 404 36.92 24.41 -15.45
C THR A 404 36.24 23.66 -14.30
N ILE A 405 36.42 22.33 -14.29
CA ILE A 405 36.41 21.40 -13.14
C ILE A 405 35.77 22.00 -11.86
N SER A 406 34.45 22.02 -11.77
CA SER A 406 33.81 21.92 -10.45
C SER A 406 33.73 20.43 -10.12
N SER A 407 34.81 19.92 -9.52
CA SER A 407 34.80 18.59 -8.91
C SER A 407 33.59 18.48 -7.98
N VAL A 408 32.67 17.56 -8.27
CA VAL A 408 31.66 17.08 -7.32
C VAL A 408 32.39 16.82 -6.00
N SER A 409 31.98 17.51 -4.93
CA SER A 409 32.73 17.43 -3.67
C SER A 409 32.71 16.00 -3.15
N SER A 410 33.79 15.55 -2.50
CA SER A 410 33.87 14.21 -1.87
C SER A 410 32.63 13.89 -1.01
N ASP A 411 32.06 14.92 -0.37
CA ASP A 411 30.87 14.84 0.48
C ASP A 411 29.58 14.45 -0.29
N GLN A 412 29.47 14.83 -1.57
CA GLN A 412 28.31 14.50 -2.41
C GLN A 412 28.31 13.03 -2.82
N TRP A 413 29.48 12.47 -3.14
CA TRP A 413 29.64 11.05 -3.49
C TRP A 413 29.41 10.13 -2.29
N GLU A 414 29.88 10.51 -1.09
CA GLU A 414 29.60 9.76 0.13
C GLU A 414 28.09 9.70 0.41
N ARG A 415 27.39 10.83 0.25
CA ARG A 415 25.93 10.91 0.41
C ARG A 415 25.20 10.06 -0.63
N TRP A 416 25.68 9.99 -1.87
CA TRP A 416 25.14 9.09 -2.88
C TRP A 416 25.33 7.63 -2.52
N GLY A 417 26.50 7.26 -1.98
CA GLY A 417 26.73 5.90 -1.48
C GLY A 417 25.71 5.51 -0.40
N MET A 418 25.38 6.42 0.51
CA MET A 418 24.32 6.19 1.51
C MET A 418 22.94 6.02 0.87
N ILE A 419 22.57 6.89 -0.07
CA ILE A 419 21.29 6.82 -0.81
C ILE A 419 21.18 5.51 -1.58
N TYR A 420 22.22 5.15 -2.33
CA TYR A 420 22.26 3.91 -3.09
C TYR A 420 22.09 2.69 -2.17
N ASN A 421 22.78 2.67 -1.02
CA ASN A 421 22.60 1.59 -0.04
C ASN A 421 21.16 1.49 0.50
N CYS A 422 20.42 2.60 0.59
CA CYS A 422 19.01 2.59 0.95
C CYS A 422 18.16 1.98 -0.18
N ILE A 423 18.41 2.37 -1.43
CA ILE A 423 17.73 1.85 -2.63
C ILE A 423 17.99 0.36 -2.80
N ASP A 424 19.23 -0.07 -2.60
CA ASP A 424 19.66 -1.46 -2.64
C ASP A 424 18.87 -2.34 -1.65
N LYS A 425 18.86 -1.92 -0.38
CA LYS A 425 18.09 -2.60 0.68
C LYS A 425 16.60 -2.61 0.39
N PHE A 426 16.06 -1.50 -0.11
CA PHE A 426 14.64 -1.41 -0.49
C PHE A 426 14.27 -2.45 -1.53
N ILE A 427 15.07 -2.58 -2.60
CA ILE A 427 14.78 -3.48 -3.70
C ILE A 427 14.90 -4.95 -3.28
N ILE A 428 15.87 -5.27 -2.42
CA ILE A 428 15.96 -6.60 -1.81
C ILE A 428 14.67 -6.93 -1.04
N LEU A 429 14.15 -5.99 -0.25
CA LEU A 429 12.88 -6.15 0.47
C LEU A 429 11.69 -6.29 -0.49
N LEU A 430 11.65 -5.51 -1.57
CA LEU A 430 10.57 -5.61 -2.58
C LEU A 430 10.53 -7.00 -3.21
N LYS A 431 11.68 -7.53 -3.64
CA LYS A 431 11.75 -8.88 -4.22
C LYS A 431 11.33 -9.97 -3.23
N GLN A 432 11.72 -9.83 -1.96
CA GLN A 432 11.30 -10.75 -0.92
C GLN A 432 9.77 -10.71 -0.73
N HIS A 433 9.20 -9.50 -0.67
CA HIS A 433 7.78 -9.28 -0.41
C HIS A 433 6.88 -9.36 -1.64
N SER A 434 7.43 -9.59 -2.84
CA SER A 434 6.69 -9.89 -4.07
C SER A 434 6.57 -11.39 -4.35
N ALA A 435 7.26 -12.24 -3.57
CA ALA A 435 7.21 -13.69 -3.76
C ALA A 435 5.80 -14.25 -3.56
N SER A 436 5.42 -15.26 -4.34
CA SER A 436 4.10 -15.90 -4.24
C SER A 436 3.84 -16.55 -2.88
N SER A 437 4.89 -16.85 -2.11
CA SER A 437 4.81 -17.35 -0.74
C SER A 437 4.33 -16.31 0.28
N GLU A 438 4.40 -15.01 -0.04
CA GLU A 438 3.98 -13.93 0.84
C GLU A 438 2.46 -13.70 0.76
N PRO A 439 1.83 -13.22 1.84
CA PRO A 439 0.39 -12.97 1.86
C PRO A 439 0.00 -11.86 0.89
N VAL A 440 -1.19 -11.97 0.28
CA VAL A 440 -1.72 -11.00 -0.72
C VAL A 440 -1.62 -9.55 -0.25
N ASN A 441 -1.91 -9.26 1.02
CA ASN A 441 -1.81 -7.90 1.55
C ASN A 441 -0.38 -7.34 1.52
N MET A 442 0.63 -8.18 1.77
CA MET A 442 2.03 -7.79 1.67
C MET A 442 2.44 -7.57 0.22
N ARG A 443 2.02 -8.46 -0.71
CA ARG A 443 2.27 -8.29 -2.15
C ARG A 443 1.62 -7.02 -2.70
N LYS A 444 0.42 -6.70 -2.23
CA LYS A 444 -0.28 -5.43 -2.52
C LYS A 444 0.49 -4.23 -1.97
N ALA A 445 0.97 -4.30 -0.74
CA ALA A 445 1.83 -3.25 -0.17
C ALA A 445 3.11 -3.08 -0.99
N THR A 446 3.74 -4.17 -1.43
CA THR A 446 4.90 -4.13 -2.34
C THR A 446 4.58 -3.40 -3.64
N ALA A 447 3.44 -3.70 -4.28
CA ALA A 447 2.99 -3.01 -5.49
C ALA A 447 2.77 -1.50 -5.23
N GLU A 448 2.11 -1.14 -4.13
CA GLU A 448 1.88 0.25 -3.73
C GLU A 448 3.19 0.98 -3.41
N SER A 449 4.17 0.29 -2.80
CA SER A 449 5.52 0.80 -2.53
C SER A 449 6.32 1.06 -3.79
N VAL A 450 6.26 0.17 -4.78
CA VAL A 450 6.95 0.37 -6.06
C VAL A 450 6.42 1.63 -6.74
N VAL A 451 5.10 1.76 -6.87
CA VAL A 451 4.48 2.95 -7.46
C VAL A 451 4.82 4.21 -6.66
N ALA A 452 4.74 4.15 -5.33
CA ALA A 452 5.08 5.28 -4.46
C ALA A 452 6.56 5.68 -4.55
N SER A 453 7.46 4.75 -4.85
CA SER A 453 8.90 5.00 -4.99
C SER A 453 9.27 5.85 -6.19
N GLY A 454 8.44 5.84 -7.23
CA GLY A 454 8.74 6.56 -8.46
C GLY A 454 9.97 6.05 -9.23
N LEU A 455 10.42 4.81 -8.96
CA LEU A 455 11.60 4.22 -9.61
C LEU A 455 11.29 3.72 -11.04
N LEU A 456 10.04 3.40 -11.36
CA LEU A 456 9.67 2.99 -12.72
C LEU A 456 9.92 4.13 -13.72
N GLU A 457 9.67 5.37 -13.29
CA GLU A 457 9.89 6.61 -14.04
C GLU A 457 11.38 6.93 -14.28
N GLU A 458 12.31 6.18 -13.69
CA GLU A 458 13.76 6.38 -13.84
C GLU A 458 14.38 5.59 -15.00
N ALA A 459 13.62 4.69 -15.63
CA ALA A 459 14.14 3.88 -16.73
C ALA A 459 14.68 4.73 -17.89
N MET A 460 13.93 5.76 -18.32
CA MET A 460 14.35 6.61 -19.42
C MET A 460 15.51 7.57 -19.05
N PRO A 461 15.48 8.30 -17.91
CA PRO A 461 16.62 9.15 -17.53
C PRO A 461 17.95 8.40 -17.37
N VAL A 462 17.92 7.17 -16.85
CA VAL A 462 19.15 6.40 -16.61
C VAL A 462 19.74 5.85 -17.91
N THR A 463 18.92 5.60 -18.94
CA THR A 463 19.35 4.88 -20.13
C THR A 463 20.41 5.57 -20.98
N SER A 464 20.45 6.90 -20.99
CA SER A 464 21.47 7.65 -21.72
C SER A 464 22.86 7.60 -21.05
N HIS A 465 22.94 7.08 -19.82
CA HIS A 465 24.14 7.11 -18.99
C HIS A 465 24.72 5.72 -18.70
N ILE A 466 24.06 4.64 -19.12
CA ILE A 466 24.54 3.26 -18.94
C ILE A 466 25.51 2.85 -20.05
N HIS A 467 26.54 2.10 -19.67
CA HIS A 467 27.67 1.75 -20.54
C HIS A 467 27.99 0.25 -20.49
N ASN A 468 28.52 -0.28 -21.60
CA ASN A 468 28.91 -1.69 -21.74
C ASN A 468 30.42 -1.89 -21.51
N ASP A 469 30.89 -1.68 -20.28
CA ASP A 469 32.33 -1.70 -19.99
C ASP A 469 32.87 -3.11 -19.72
N GLN A 470 32.06 -3.95 -19.07
CA GLN A 470 32.42 -5.30 -18.61
C GLN A 470 31.36 -6.33 -18.99
N ILE A 471 31.77 -7.59 -19.14
CA ILE A 471 30.81 -8.68 -19.30
C ILE A 471 30.07 -8.86 -17.97
N PRO A 472 28.72 -8.95 -17.97
CA PRO A 472 27.95 -9.13 -16.76
C PRO A 472 28.45 -10.31 -15.92
N SER A 473 28.79 -10.05 -14.66
CA SER A 473 29.21 -11.04 -13.67
C SER A 473 27.99 -11.80 -13.09
N GLU A 474 28.20 -13.04 -12.62
CA GLU A 474 27.18 -13.78 -11.86
C GLU A 474 26.96 -13.20 -10.46
N GLU A 475 28.02 -12.68 -9.84
CA GLU A 475 27.94 -12.00 -8.56
C GLU A 475 27.45 -10.57 -8.76
N LEU A 476 26.47 -10.17 -7.94
CA LEU A 476 25.97 -8.80 -7.86
C LEU A 476 27.14 -7.90 -7.48
N PRO A 477 27.49 -6.86 -8.26
CA PRO A 477 28.64 -6.04 -7.94
C PRO A 477 28.39 -5.36 -6.59
N SER A 478 29.14 -5.75 -5.56
CA SER A 478 29.03 -5.09 -4.28
C SER A 478 29.72 -3.73 -4.38
N CYS A 479 29.09 -2.68 -3.88
CA CYS A 479 29.71 -1.34 -3.78
C CYS A 479 30.91 -1.31 -2.79
N LYS A 480 31.31 -2.45 -2.22
CA LYS A 480 32.38 -2.58 -1.22
C LYS A 480 33.72 -2.96 -1.85
N THR A 481 34.13 -2.32 -2.93
CA THR A 481 35.55 -2.25 -3.28
C THR A 481 36.13 -0.95 -2.73
N LYS A 482 36.38 -0.93 -1.41
CA LYS A 482 37.37 0.00 -0.87
C LYS A 482 38.72 -0.44 -1.42
N ASN A 483 39.40 0.46 -2.11
CA ASN A 483 40.78 0.35 -2.61
C ASN A 483 40.93 -0.21 -4.03
N GLU A 484 40.44 0.52 -5.03
CA GLU A 484 41.19 0.63 -6.28
C GLU A 484 41.40 2.11 -6.56
N ASN A 485 42.67 2.54 -6.61
CA ASN A 485 43.11 3.90 -6.92
C ASN A 485 42.87 4.26 -8.40
N GLY A 486 41.72 3.87 -8.95
CA GLY A 486 41.28 4.21 -10.29
C GLY A 486 40.69 5.61 -10.31
N SER A 487 40.96 6.37 -11.37
CA SER A 487 40.38 7.69 -11.66
C SER A 487 38.88 7.74 -11.34
N GLY A 488 38.43 8.81 -10.66
CA GLY A 488 37.04 8.98 -10.19
C GLY A 488 35.97 8.55 -11.21
N SER A 489 36.15 8.90 -12.48
CA SER A 489 35.27 8.56 -13.60
C SER A 489 34.88 7.06 -13.71
N ILE A 490 35.76 6.11 -13.39
CA ILE A 490 35.46 4.66 -13.51
C ILE A 490 34.54 4.18 -12.37
N ALA A 491 34.70 4.73 -11.16
CA ALA A 491 33.83 4.41 -10.03
C ALA A 491 32.42 4.99 -10.24
N GLU A 492 32.34 6.15 -10.89
CA GLU A 492 31.09 6.84 -11.22
C GLU A 492 30.27 6.06 -12.26
N MET A 493 30.88 5.62 -13.37
CA MET A 493 30.23 4.78 -14.39
C MET A 493 29.69 3.46 -13.82
N LYS A 494 30.47 2.78 -12.98
CA LYS A 494 30.02 1.56 -12.28
C LYS A 494 28.80 1.82 -11.39
N THR A 495 28.74 2.98 -10.74
CA THR A 495 27.62 3.36 -9.85
C THR A 495 26.33 3.61 -10.65
N ILE A 496 26.43 4.24 -11.82
CA ILE A 496 25.29 4.46 -12.71
C ILE A 496 24.75 3.14 -13.25
N ASN A 497 25.61 2.23 -13.71
CA ASN A 497 25.19 0.89 -14.16
C ASN A 497 24.52 0.09 -13.03
N LEU A 498 25.04 0.19 -11.80
CA LEU A 498 24.44 -0.42 -10.62
C LEU A 498 23.05 0.15 -10.31
N TYR A 499 22.88 1.47 -10.40
CA TYR A 499 21.57 2.10 -10.23
C TYR A 499 20.60 1.71 -11.36
N GLY A 500 21.05 1.66 -12.61
CA GLY A 500 20.26 1.16 -13.74
C GLY A 500 19.81 -0.29 -13.55
N LEU A 501 20.68 -1.14 -12.99
CA LEU A 501 20.33 -2.54 -12.67
C LEU A 501 19.23 -2.59 -11.61
N ARG A 502 19.30 -1.72 -10.61
CA ARG A 502 18.27 -1.59 -9.57
C ARG A 502 16.93 -1.12 -10.14
N VAL A 503 16.92 -0.15 -11.05
CA VAL A 503 15.71 0.27 -11.77
C VAL A 503 15.13 -0.90 -12.57
N LEU A 504 15.98 -1.64 -13.29
CA LEU A 504 15.56 -2.81 -14.06
C LEU A 504 14.93 -3.89 -13.19
N GLU A 505 15.53 -4.18 -12.03
CA GLU A 505 15.00 -5.15 -11.08
C GLU A 505 13.61 -4.77 -10.53
N VAL A 506 13.35 -3.48 -10.32
CA VAL A 506 12.03 -2.99 -9.91
C VAL A 506 11.00 -3.22 -11.00
N TRP A 507 11.36 -2.98 -12.27
CA TRP A 507 10.50 -3.27 -13.40
C TRP A 507 10.13 -4.76 -13.50
N PHE A 508 11.09 -5.67 -13.36
CA PHE A 508 10.80 -7.10 -13.36
C PHE A 508 10.03 -7.57 -12.11
N THR A 509 10.26 -6.92 -10.95
CA THR A 509 9.44 -7.15 -9.75
C THR A 509 7.98 -6.72 -10.00
N CYS A 510 7.76 -5.62 -10.73
CA CYS A 510 6.43 -5.21 -11.17
C CYS A 510 5.79 -6.19 -12.14
N ILE A 511 6.53 -6.69 -13.13
CA ILE A 511 6.02 -7.70 -14.07
C ILE A 511 5.60 -8.96 -13.31
N GLN A 512 6.42 -9.43 -12.37
CA GLN A 512 6.07 -10.54 -11.50
C GLN A 512 4.78 -10.29 -10.69
N LEU A 513 4.56 -9.07 -10.20
CA LEU A 513 3.32 -8.69 -9.49
C LEU A 513 2.11 -8.52 -10.42
N LEU A 514 2.31 -8.26 -11.72
CA LEU A 514 1.22 -8.23 -12.70
C LEU A 514 0.67 -9.63 -13.00
N GLU A 515 1.46 -10.67 -12.71
CA GLU A 515 1.06 -12.08 -12.79
C GLU A 515 0.46 -12.62 -11.49
N ASP A 516 0.22 -11.76 -10.50
CA ASP A 516 -0.39 -12.18 -9.25
C ASP A 516 -1.80 -12.76 -9.48
N GLU A 517 -2.28 -13.60 -8.57
CA GLU A 517 -3.63 -14.17 -8.61
C GLU A 517 -4.71 -13.14 -8.23
N ASP A 518 -4.36 -12.13 -7.43
CA ASP A 518 -5.33 -11.13 -6.96
C ASP A 518 -5.68 -10.13 -8.08
N CYS A 519 -6.90 -10.23 -8.61
CA CYS A 519 -7.37 -9.36 -9.70
C CYS A 519 -7.33 -7.87 -9.33
N GLY A 520 -7.61 -7.52 -8.08
CA GLY A 520 -7.63 -6.13 -7.61
C GLY A 520 -6.24 -5.50 -7.60
N LEU A 521 -5.22 -6.27 -7.22
CA LEU A 521 -3.81 -5.92 -7.30
C LEU A 521 -3.41 -5.74 -8.77
N ARG A 522 -3.64 -6.75 -9.62
CA ARG A 522 -3.27 -6.73 -11.04
C ARG A 522 -3.84 -5.50 -11.75
N GLU A 523 -5.15 -5.25 -11.61
CA GLU A 523 -5.82 -4.15 -12.31
C GLU A 523 -5.29 -2.79 -11.85
N ARG A 524 -5.08 -2.60 -10.55
CA ARG A 524 -4.55 -1.35 -10.00
C ARG A 524 -3.11 -1.11 -10.43
N LEU A 525 -2.26 -2.14 -10.36
CA LEU A 525 -0.86 -2.05 -10.77
C LEU A 525 -0.75 -1.79 -12.27
N ALA A 526 -1.54 -2.48 -13.10
CA ALA A 526 -1.58 -2.30 -14.54
C ALA A 526 -1.87 -0.84 -14.94
N LYS A 527 -2.87 -0.20 -14.29
CA LYS A 527 -3.18 1.23 -14.51
C LYS A 527 -1.98 2.14 -14.18
N ASN A 528 -1.27 1.87 -13.08
CA ASN A 528 -0.11 2.66 -12.68
C ASN A 528 1.08 2.46 -13.63
N VAL A 529 1.38 1.22 -14.03
CA VAL A 529 2.44 0.90 -14.98
C VAL A 529 2.14 1.52 -16.35
N GLN A 530 0.90 1.40 -16.83
CA GLN A 530 0.47 2.01 -18.08
C GLN A 530 0.61 3.55 -18.06
N SER A 531 0.27 4.19 -16.94
CA SER A 531 0.50 5.63 -16.75
C SER A 531 1.99 6.00 -16.86
N CYS A 532 2.88 5.17 -16.29
CA CYS A 532 4.31 5.38 -16.41
C CYS A 532 4.76 5.29 -17.87
N ILE A 533 4.41 4.22 -18.59
CA ILE A 533 4.77 4.04 -20.01
C ILE A 533 4.22 5.19 -20.89
N ASN A 534 2.94 5.52 -20.73
CA ASN A 534 2.27 6.57 -21.51
C ASN A 534 2.85 7.98 -21.27
N SER A 535 3.48 8.21 -20.12
CA SER A 535 4.15 9.48 -19.84
C SER A 535 5.36 9.75 -20.74
N TYR A 536 5.93 8.70 -21.36
CA TYR A 536 7.14 8.79 -22.19
C TYR A 536 6.86 8.74 -23.70
N ILE A 537 5.73 8.20 -24.14
CA ILE A 537 5.39 8.11 -25.57
C ILE A 537 4.76 9.44 -26.01
N PRO A 538 5.35 10.18 -26.96
CA PRO A 538 4.76 11.42 -27.45
C PRO A 538 3.36 11.17 -28.03
N ARG A 539 2.37 11.94 -27.54
CA ARG A 539 0.97 11.88 -28.00
C ARG A 539 0.86 12.24 -29.49
N GLN A 540 1.02 11.26 -30.36
CA GLN A 540 0.50 11.30 -31.71
C GLN A 540 -0.46 10.12 -31.85
N ASN A 541 -1.76 10.43 -31.76
CA ASN A 541 -2.91 9.59 -32.17
C ASN A 541 -3.53 8.60 -31.16
N LEU A 542 -3.92 9.04 -29.95
CA LEU A 542 -5.00 8.37 -29.21
C LEU A 542 -5.98 9.41 -28.63
N LEU A 543 -7.05 9.66 -29.38
CA LEU A 543 -8.33 10.16 -28.89
C LEU A 543 -9.08 8.95 -28.32
N GLU A 544 -9.21 8.86 -27.00
CA GLU A 544 -10.33 8.29 -26.24
C GLU A 544 -9.91 8.08 -24.78
N GLU A 545 -10.87 8.19 -23.86
CA GLU A 545 -10.70 7.82 -22.45
C GLU A 545 -9.96 6.49 -22.37
N THR A 546 -8.81 6.46 -21.69
CA THR A 546 -7.98 5.26 -21.53
C THR A 546 -8.77 4.17 -20.82
N VAL A 547 -9.45 3.32 -21.60
CA VAL A 547 -9.94 2.03 -21.14
C VAL A 547 -8.71 1.28 -20.63
N PRO A 548 -8.73 0.78 -19.38
CA PRO A 548 -7.59 0.03 -18.85
C PRO A 548 -7.31 -1.14 -19.80
N LEU A 549 -6.08 -1.17 -20.33
CA LEU A 549 -5.63 -2.30 -21.12
C LEU A 549 -5.71 -3.57 -20.26
N GLN A 550 -6.02 -4.70 -20.88
CA GLN A 550 -5.89 -6.01 -20.25
C GLN A 550 -4.47 -6.17 -19.70
N VAL A 551 -4.33 -6.85 -18.56
CA VAL A 551 -3.06 -6.96 -17.81
C VAL A 551 -1.96 -7.54 -18.69
N GLU A 552 -2.32 -8.51 -19.53
CA GLU A 552 -1.43 -9.18 -20.48
C GLU A 552 -0.87 -8.20 -21.51
N THR A 553 -1.68 -7.23 -21.97
CA THR A 553 -1.23 -6.16 -22.86
C THR A 553 -0.26 -5.21 -22.15
N VAL A 554 -0.50 -4.90 -20.87
CA VAL A 554 0.43 -4.08 -20.08
C VAL A 554 1.78 -4.80 -19.87
N ILE A 555 1.77 -6.12 -19.67
CA ILE A 555 3.01 -6.93 -19.61
C ILE A 555 3.75 -6.82 -20.95
N LYS A 556 3.09 -7.08 -22.08
CA LYS A 556 3.71 -6.96 -23.42
C LYS A 556 4.29 -5.56 -23.66
N SER A 557 3.51 -4.50 -23.39
CA SER A 557 3.97 -3.11 -23.53
C SER A 557 5.13 -2.76 -22.57
N SER A 558 5.21 -3.41 -21.40
CA SER A 558 6.34 -3.23 -20.48
C SER A 558 7.63 -3.79 -21.07
N PHE A 559 7.59 -4.99 -21.67
CA PHE A 559 8.76 -5.54 -22.36
C PHE A 559 9.15 -4.73 -23.60
N GLU A 560 8.18 -4.21 -24.36
CA GLU A 560 8.44 -3.31 -25.51
C GLU A 560 9.14 -2.04 -25.05
N PHE A 561 8.62 -1.40 -24.01
CA PHE A 561 9.23 -0.23 -23.39
C PHE A 561 10.65 -0.54 -22.91
N LEU A 562 10.84 -1.58 -22.09
CA LEU A 562 12.15 -1.95 -21.55
C LEU A 562 13.16 -2.31 -22.64
N SER A 563 12.76 -3.02 -23.69
CA SER A 563 13.64 -3.33 -24.82
C SER A 563 13.98 -2.10 -25.66
N SER A 564 13.06 -1.14 -25.78
CA SER A 564 13.36 0.13 -26.45
C SER A 564 14.34 1.00 -25.65
N VAL A 565 14.26 0.93 -24.32
CA VAL A 565 15.09 1.73 -23.42
C VAL A 565 16.44 1.08 -23.17
N PHE A 566 16.48 -0.20 -22.80
CA PHE A 566 17.69 -0.91 -22.34
C PHE A 566 18.25 -1.92 -23.36
N GLY A 567 17.71 -1.97 -24.59
CA GLY A 567 18.09 -2.97 -25.60
C GLY A 567 19.56 -2.93 -26.04
N HIS A 568 20.24 -1.79 -25.87
CA HIS A 568 21.67 -1.64 -26.13
C HIS A 568 22.56 -2.11 -24.97
N TRP A 569 21.99 -2.50 -23.83
CA TRP A 569 22.74 -2.81 -22.61
C TRP A 569 22.89 -4.33 -22.41
N MET A 570 24.13 -4.81 -22.25
CA MET A 570 24.42 -6.26 -22.09
C MET A 570 23.76 -6.84 -20.84
N GLU A 571 23.66 -6.07 -19.76
CA GLU A 571 23.05 -6.49 -18.50
C GLU A 571 21.54 -6.69 -18.64
N TYR A 572 20.85 -5.95 -19.52
CA TYR A 572 19.44 -6.19 -19.82
C TYR A 572 19.25 -7.53 -20.54
N ILE A 573 20.09 -7.81 -21.54
CA ILE A 573 20.12 -9.10 -22.23
C ILE A 573 20.41 -10.22 -21.23
N ASN A 574 21.40 -10.03 -20.36
CA ASN A 574 21.73 -10.95 -19.27
C ASN A 574 20.54 -11.19 -18.33
N TYR A 575 19.76 -10.15 -18.04
CA TYR A 575 18.58 -10.25 -17.19
C TYR A 575 17.48 -11.08 -17.84
N LEU A 576 17.19 -10.85 -19.14
CA LEU A 576 16.25 -11.66 -19.91
C LEU A 576 16.68 -13.14 -19.96
N LEU A 577 17.96 -13.40 -20.20
CA LEU A 577 18.51 -14.77 -20.23
C LEU A 577 18.42 -15.46 -18.87
N LYS A 578 18.73 -14.74 -17.77
CA LYS A 578 18.54 -15.25 -16.39
C LYS A 578 17.07 -15.59 -16.11
N TRP A 579 16.14 -14.76 -16.58
CA TRP A 579 14.71 -14.98 -16.42
C TRP A 579 14.24 -16.24 -17.15
N VAL A 580 14.62 -16.41 -18.42
CA VAL A 580 14.32 -17.63 -19.21
C VAL A 580 14.93 -18.86 -18.54
N LEU A 581 16.18 -18.76 -18.09
CA LEU A 581 16.86 -19.85 -17.38
C LEU A 581 16.11 -20.21 -16.09
N HIS A 582 15.68 -19.23 -15.29
CA HIS A 582 14.95 -19.45 -14.04
C HIS A 582 13.55 -20.02 -14.25
N ILE A 583 12.85 -19.65 -15.33
CA ILE A 583 11.57 -20.28 -15.70
C ILE A 583 11.78 -21.78 -15.99
N GLY A 584 12.95 -22.13 -16.54
CA GLY A 584 13.38 -23.51 -16.74
C GLY A 584 13.91 -24.22 -15.49
N ASP A 585 13.82 -23.64 -14.28
CA ASP A 585 14.15 -24.34 -13.03
C ASP A 585 13.04 -25.33 -12.64
N TYR A 586 13.49 -26.49 -12.17
CA TYR A 586 12.66 -27.63 -11.78
C TYR A 586 12.40 -27.62 -10.28
N GLU A 587 11.23 -27.15 -9.85
CA GLU A 587 10.74 -27.41 -8.49
C GLU A 587 9.81 -28.63 -8.51
N ILE A 588 10.30 -29.77 -8.01
CA ILE A 588 9.47 -30.96 -7.81
C ILE A 588 8.47 -30.65 -6.70
N ALA A 589 7.23 -30.35 -7.06
CA ALA A 589 6.15 -30.33 -6.09
C ALA A 589 5.94 -31.76 -5.57
N HIS A 590 6.46 -32.07 -4.38
CA HIS A 590 6.24 -33.35 -3.67
C HIS A 590 4.79 -33.48 -3.13
N GLY A 591 3.82 -32.83 -3.78
CA GLY A 591 2.44 -32.70 -3.34
C GLY A 591 1.57 -33.91 -3.65
N ASN A 592 0.50 -34.06 -2.86
CA ASN A 592 -0.47 -35.15 -2.90
C ASN A 592 -1.07 -35.33 -4.31
N LEU A 593 -1.11 -36.57 -4.81
CA LEU A 593 -1.50 -36.94 -6.19
C LEU A 593 -2.89 -36.39 -6.59
N VAL A 594 -3.80 -36.29 -5.62
CA VAL A 594 -5.17 -35.79 -5.81
C VAL A 594 -5.21 -34.30 -6.15
N ARG A 595 -4.29 -33.50 -5.58
CA ARG A 595 -4.13 -32.08 -5.94
C ARG A 595 -3.55 -31.93 -7.35
N ARG A 596 -2.66 -32.84 -7.79
CA ARG A 596 -2.03 -32.77 -9.12
C ARG A 596 -2.99 -33.02 -10.29
N VAL A 597 -4.13 -33.69 -10.07
CA VAL A 597 -5.06 -34.13 -11.13
C VAL A 597 -6.27 -33.20 -11.29
N PHE A 598 -6.69 -32.49 -10.23
CA PHE A 598 -7.94 -31.70 -10.23
C PHE A 598 -7.74 -30.20 -10.11
N ASP A 599 -6.49 -29.73 -10.04
CA ASP A 599 -6.20 -28.33 -9.83
C ASP A 599 -6.02 -27.62 -11.17
N LYS A 600 -7.11 -26.99 -11.64
CA LYS A 600 -7.11 -26.11 -12.82
C LYS A 600 -6.12 -24.94 -12.67
N GLU A 601 -5.66 -24.66 -11.45
CA GLU A 601 -4.70 -23.60 -11.13
C GLU A 601 -3.28 -23.94 -11.61
N ILE A 602 -2.93 -25.23 -11.71
CA ILE A 602 -1.60 -25.63 -12.15
C ILE A 602 -1.42 -25.41 -13.66
N ASP A 603 -2.46 -25.64 -14.47
CA ASP A 603 -2.40 -25.39 -15.92
C ASP A 603 -2.21 -23.89 -16.23
N ASN A 604 -2.92 -23.00 -15.51
CA ASN A 604 -2.76 -21.54 -15.65
C ASN A 604 -1.35 -21.04 -15.26
N HIS A 605 -0.76 -21.55 -14.18
CA HIS A 605 0.58 -21.15 -13.72
C HIS A 605 1.69 -21.53 -14.71
N HIS A 606 1.52 -22.64 -15.45
CA HIS A 606 2.46 -23.04 -16.49
C HIS A 606 2.29 -22.22 -17.77
N GLU A 607 1.06 -21.85 -18.13
CA GLU A 607 0.76 -21.00 -19.29
C GLU A 607 1.32 -19.57 -19.12
N GLU A 608 1.16 -18.95 -17.95
CA GLU A 608 1.69 -17.60 -17.65
C GLU A 608 3.23 -17.57 -17.70
N LYS A 609 3.91 -18.53 -17.05
CA LYS A 609 5.38 -18.65 -17.13
C LYS A 609 5.88 -18.91 -18.55
N MET A 610 5.16 -19.73 -19.32
CA MET A 610 5.49 -19.99 -20.71
C MET A 610 5.32 -18.73 -21.57
N LEU A 611 4.27 -17.95 -21.34
CA LEU A 611 4.05 -16.67 -22.01
C LEU A 611 5.25 -15.73 -21.79
N LEU A 612 5.69 -15.53 -20.54
CA LEU A 612 6.88 -14.72 -20.25
C LEU A 612 8.13 -15.25 -20.92
N CYS A 613 8.35 -16.56 -20.87
CA CYS A 613 9.50 -17.18 -21.53
C CYS A 613 9.49 -16.86 -23.04
N GLN A 614 8.33 -16.96 -23.70
CA GLN A 614 8.20 -16.60 -25.11
C GLN A 614 8.41 -15.11 -25.37
N ILE A 615 7.87 -14.23 -24.52
CA ILE A 615 8.11 -12.77 -24.62
C ILE A 615 9.61 -12.48 -24.50
N CYS A 616 10.29 -12.99 -23.46
CA CYS A 616 11.71 -12.78 -23.27
C CYS A 616 12.53 -13.27 -24.47
N CYS A 617 12.28 -14.49 -24.94
CA CYS A 617 12.99 -15.08 -26.07
C CYS A 617 12.71 -14.36 -27.41
N SER A 618 11.48 -13.89 -27.63
CA SER A 618 11.12 -13.10 -28.82
C SER A 618 11.83 -11.74 -28.82
N HIS A 619 11.91 -11.09 -27.66
CA HIS A 619 12.66 -9.85 -27.51
C HIS A 619 14.16 -10.07 -27.67
N LEU A 620 14.71 -11.16 -27.10
CA LEU A 620 16.11 -11.54 -27.29
C LEU A 620 16.44 -11.72 -28.77
N GLU A 621 15.63 -12.46 -29.53
CA GLU A 621 15.82 -12.65 -30.97
C GLU A 621 15.83 -11.30 -31.73
N ARG A 622 14.86 -10.43 -31.44
CA ARG A 622 14.79 -9.10 -32.06
C ARG A 622 15.98 -8.22 -31.70
N LEU A 623 16.43 -8.23 -30.44
CA LEU A 623 17.54 -7.42 -29.95
C LEU A 623 18.88 -7.89 -30.52
N LEU A 624 19.09 -9.20 -30.60
CA LEU A 624 20.31 -9.80 -31.15
C LEU A 624 20.47 -9.51 -32.65
N CYS A 625 19.37 -9.33 -33.38
CA CYS A 625 19.35 -8.92 -34.78
C CYS A 625 19.34 -7.39 -35.00
N SER A 626 19.38 -6.58 -33.93
CA SER A 626 19.33 -5.12 -34.02
C SER A 626 20.62 -4.52 -34.59
N PRO A 627 20.55 -3.42 -35.38
CA PRO A 627 21.73 -2.71 -35.89
C PRO A 627 22.74 -2.32 -34.80
N SER A 628 22.28 -2.12 -33.55
CA SER A 628 23.10 -1.77 -32.40
C SER A 628 24.22 -2.79 -32.10
N TRP A 629 24.06 -4.05 -32.53
CA TRP A 629 25.01 -5.14 -32.27
C TRP A 629 25.68 -5.71 -33.53
N VAL A 630 25.23 -5.28 -34.72
CA VAL A 630 25.55 -5.90 -36.03
C VAL A 630 26.40 -4.96 -36.93
N VAL A 631 26.96 -3.86 -36.40
CA VAL A 631 27.75 -2.89 -37.19
C VAL A 631 29.03 -3.51 -37.78
N PRO A 632 29.42 -3.22 -39.05
CA PRO A 632 30.67 -3.71 -39.65
C PRO A 632 31.92 -2.98 -39.13
N LEU A 633 33.03 -3.73 -39.11
CA LEU A 633 34.41 -3.42 -38.68
C LEU A 633 34.78 -1.92 -38.50
N GLY A 634 35.22 -1.58 -37.28
CA GLY A 634 35.71 -0.28 -36.82
C GLY A 634 36.14 -0.36 -35.34
N SER A 635 36.43 0.76 -34.68
CA SER A 635 36.92 0.84 -33.27
C SER A 635 36.05 0.16 -32.18
N GLN A 636 34.94 -0.50 -32.54
CA GLN A 636 34.08 -1.32 -31.68
C GLN A 636 34.45 -2.82 -31.63
N ASP A 637 35.51 -3.27 -32.31
CA ASP A 637 35.93 -4.68 -32.38
C ASP A 637 36.03 -5.38 -31.01
N GLN A 638 36.50 -4.66 -29.97
CA GLN A 638 36.66 -5.24 -28.62
C GLN A 638 35.32 -5.46 -27.89
N LEU A 639 34.33 -4.58 -28.08
CA LEU A 639 33.00 -4.73 -27.48
C LEU A 639 32.23 -5.88 -28.15
N GLN A 640 32.32 -5.97 -29.47
CA GLN A 640 31.69 -7.03 -30.24
C GLN A 640 32.27 -8.40 -29.88
N PHE A 641 33.59 -8.51 -29.71
CA PHE A 641 34.23 -9.73 -29.22
C PHE A 641 33.74 -10.13 -27.82
N LYS A 642 33.68 -9.17 -26.88
CA LYS A 642 33.15 -9.40 -25.53
C LYS A 642 31.71 -9.91 -25.59
N PHE A 643 30.88 -9.34 -26.47
CA PHE A 643 29.48 -9.73 -26.63
C PHE A 643 29.33 -11.15 -27.19
N ILE A 644 30.08 -11.52 -28.22
CA ILE A 644 30.05 -12.89 -28.78
C ILE A 644 30.46 -13.92 -27.71
N ARG A 645 31.52 -13.65 -26.94
CA ARG A 645 31.95 -14.50 -25.82
C ARG A 645 30.86 -14.62 -24.75
N PHE A 646 30.21 -13.51 -24.42
CA PHE A 646 29.07 -13.49 -23.50
C PHE A 646 27.93 -14.40 -23.99
N LEU A 647 27.53 -14.32 -25.27
CA LEU A 647 26.51 -15.20 -25.85
C LEU A 647 26.94 -16.67 -25.85
N GLY A 648 28.20 -16.97 -26.18
CA GLY A 648 28.77 -18.31 -26.12
C GLY A 648 28.65 -18.93 -24.73
N SER A 649 28.97 -18.15 -23.68
CA SER A 649 28.83 -18.60 -22.29
C SER A 649 27.37 -18.95 -21.93
N TRP A 650 26.40 -18.20 -22.44
CA TRP A 650 24.98 -18.45 -22.21
C TRP A 650 24.45 -19.66 -22.97
N ARG A 651 24.89 -19.88 -24.22
CA ARG A 651 24.57 -21.11 -24.98
C ARG A 651 25.01 -22.36 -24.22
N SER A 652 26.24 -22.35 -23.69
CA SER A 652 26.77 -23.45 -22.86
C SER A 652 25.91 -23.69 -21.62
N ARG A 653 25.48 -22.63 -20.92
CA ARG A 653 24.62 -22.75 -19.72
C ARG A 653 23.27 -23.39 -20.02
N PHE A 654 22.56 -22.94 -21.06
CA PHE A 654 21.27 -23.52 -21.46
C PHE A 654 21.42 -24.99 -21.86
N LEU A 655 22.47 -25.31 -22.65
CA LEU A 655 22.75 -26.68 -23.06
C LEU A 655 23.07 -27.59 -21.88
N HIS A 656 23.94 -27.14 -20.97
CA HIS A 656 24.32 -27.90 -19.79
C HIS A 656 23.14 -28.13 -18.84
N LYS A 657 22.31 -27.10 -18.62
CA LYS A 657 21.11 -27.20 -17.79
C LYS A 657 20.10 -28.19 -18.39
N LEU A 658 19.89 -28.14 -19.70
CA LEU A 658 19.02 -29.08 -20.41
C LEU A 658 19.55 -30.52 -20.28
N LEU A 659 20.86 -30.73 -20.42
CA LEU A 659 21.50 -32.04 -20.26
C LEU A 659 21.33 -32.60 -18.84
N ILE A 660 21.61 -31.81 -17.81
CA ILE A 660 21.42 -32.21 -16.40
C ILE A 660 19.96 -32.57 -16.16
N PHE A 661 19.05 -31.65 -16.50
CA PHE A 661 17.62 -31.84 -16.30
C PHE A 661 17.12 -33.13 -16.97
N ALA A 662 17.39 -33.29 -18.27
CA ALA A 662 16.90 -34.43 -19.04
C ALA A 662 17.49 -35.75 -18.50
N SER A 663 18.76 -35.75 -18.09
CA SER A 663 19.42 -36.93 -17.51
C SER A 663 18.80 -37.34 -16.17
N ASP A 664 18.57 -36.39 -15.27
CA ASP A 664 18.06 -36.66 -13.93
C ASP A 664 16.56 -36.99 -13.96
N TYR A 665 15.78 -36.28 -14.78
CA TYR A 665 14.36 -36.55 -14.96
C TYR A 665 14.10 -37.95 -15.55
N ILE A 666 14.92 -38.40 -16.51
CA ILE A 666 14.83 -39.77 -17.05
C ILE A 666 15.20 -40.82 -15.98
N LYS A 667 16.19 -40.57 -15.12
CA LYS A 667 16.53 -41.51 -14.03
C LYS A 667 15.38 -41.68 -13.05
N ASP A 668 14.71 -40.57 -12.71
CA ASP A 668 13.68 -40.54 -11.67
C ASP A 668 12.30 -41.00 -12.18
N GLN A 669 11.91 -40.59 -13.40
CA GLN A 669 10.56 -40.79 -13.96
C GLN A 669 10.53 -41.65 -15.24
N GLY A 670 11.68 -42.01 -15.80
CA GLY A 670 11.77 -42.74 -17.08
C GLY A 670 11.28 -44.21 -17.04
N ARG A 671 10.90 -44.73 -15.87
CA ARG A 671 10.29 -46.07 -15.71
C ARG A 671 8.77 -46.06 -15.68
N THR A 672 8.16 -44.87 -15.66
CA THR A 672 6.70 -44.70 -15.65
C THR A 672 6.19 -44.44 -17.06
N ASP A 673 5.25 -45.28 -17.53
CA ASP A 673 4.62 -45.12 -18.85
C ASP A 673 3.59 -43.99 -18.78
N TRP A 674 4.03 -42.79 -19.19
CA TRP A 674 3.17 -41.61 -19.28
C TRP A 674 2.33 -41.63 -20.56
N VAL A 675 1.02 -41.43 -20.43
CA VAL A 675 0.11 -41.27 -21.57
C VAL A 675 0.54 -40.02 -22.35
N GLY A 676 0.91 -40.19 -23.62
CA GLY A 676 1.44 -39.13 -24.47
C GLY A 676 2.97 -38.95 -24.40
N GLY A 677 3.69 -39.71 -23.57
CA GLY A 677 5.14 -39.62 -23.46
C GLY A 677 5.63 -38.57 -22.46
N ILE A 678 6.86 -38.73 -21.99
CA ILE A 678 7.44 -37.96 -20.87
C ILE A 678 7.54 -36.45 -21.16
N GLY A 679 7.63 -36.05 -22.44
CA GLY A 679 7.66 -34.66 -22.86
C GLY A 679 6.35 -33.91 -22.72
N ASN A 680 5.22 -34.61 -22.54
CA ASN A 680 3.91 -34.01 -22.27
C ASN A 680 3.64 -33.79 -20.78
N HIS A 681 4.51 -34.29 -19.90
CA HIS A 681 4.35 -34.04 -18.48
C HIS A 681 4.65 -32.57 -18.16
N LYS A 682 3.78 -31.90 -17.40
CA LYS A 682 3.91 -30.47 -17.07
C LYS A 682 5.26 -30.10 -16.44
N ASP A 683 5.76 -30.95 -15.53
CA ASP A 683 7.05 -30.75 -14.86
C ASP A 683 8.26 -31.02 -15.77
N ALA A 684 8.04 -31.56 -16.98
CA ALA A 684 9.07 -31.81 -17.99
C ALA A 684 8.99 -30.84 -19.17
N PHE A 685 7.77 -30.50 -19.61
CA PHE A 685 7.52 -29.67 -20.77
C PHE A 685 8.16 -28.29 -20.62
N LEU A 686 7.82 -27.57 -19.54
CA LEU A 686 8.29 -26.19 -19.36
C LEU A 686 9.82 -26.10 -19.23
N PRO A 687 10.51 -26.92 -18.39
CA PRO A 687 11.97 -26.90 -18.34
C PRO A 687 12.64 -27.24 -19.68
N VAL A 688 12.15 -28.26 -20.40
CA VAL A 688 12.74 -28.66 -21.68
C VAL A 688 12.51 -27.57 -22.74
N TYR A 689 11.27 -27.09 -22.87
CA TYR A 689 10.91 -26.11 -23.87
C TYR A 689 11.59 -24.75 -23.61
N ALA A 690 11.62 -24.27 -22.37
CA ALA A 690 12.26 -22.99 -22.03
C ALA A 690 13.77 -23.00 -22.32
N ASN A 691 14.48 -24.08 -21.97
CA ASN A 691 15.92 -24.18 -22.25
C ASN A 691 16.20 -24.31 -23.76
N LEU A 692 15.39 -25.06 -24.50
CA LEU A 692 15.48 -25.13 -25.96
C LEU A 692 15.17 -23.79 -26.62
N LEU A 693 14.19 -23.04 -26.11
CA LEU A 693 13.79 -21.75 -26.66
C LEU A 693 14.86 -20.69 -26.39
N GLY A 694 15.43 -20.65 -25.18
CA GLY A 694 16.58 -19.79 -24.88
C GLY A 694 17.78 -20.09 -25.77
N LEU A 695 18.09 -21.37 -25.98
CA LEU A 695 19.16 -21.80 -26.88
C LEU A 695 18.87 -21.40 -28.34
N TYR A 696 17.63 -21.60 -28.81
CA TYR A 696 17.18 -21.19 -30.14
C TYR A 696 17.37 -19.69 -30.36
N SER A 697 16.88 -18.84 -29.46
CA SER A 697 17.01 -17.38 -29.57
C SER A 697 18.46 -16.92 -29.66
N LEU A 698 19.37 -17.54 -28.90
CA LEU A 698 20.80 -17.23 -28.92
C LEU A 698 21.50 -17.68 -30.22
N LEU A 699 20.98 -18.70 -30.90
CA LEU A 699 21.53 -19.23 -32.15
C LEU A 699 21.09 -18.44 -33.39
N GLN A 700 20.10 -17.54 -33.26
CA GLN A 700 19.67 -16.66 -34.37
C GLN A 700 20.59 -15.47 -34.64
N PHE A 701 21.59 -15.21 -33.79
CA PHE A 701 22.53 -14.11 -33.98
C PHE A 701 23.32 -14.28 -35.30
N PRO A 702 23.23 -13.33 -36.25
CA PRO A 702 23.84 -13.48 -37.57
C PRO A 702 25.37 -13.45 -37.48
N GLN A 703 26.02 -14.52 -37.93
CA GLN A 703 27.49 -14.62 -37.99
C GLN A 703 28.05 -14.52 -39.43
N GLU A 704 27.18 -14.47 -40.44
CA GLU A 704 27.57 -14.36 -41.85
C GLU A 704 28.25 -13.01 -42.11
N GLY A 705 29.55 -13.04 -42.46
CA GLY A 705 30.35 -11.85 -42.77
C GLY A 705 31.35 -11.43 -41.68
N PHE A 706 31.37 -12.08 -40.51
CA PHE A 706 32.32 -11.79 -39.44
C PHE A 706 33.53 -12.73 -39.48
N HIS A 707 34.75 -12.17 -39.51
CA HIS A 707 35.97 -12.94 -39.25
C HIS A 707 36.08 -13.23 -37.75
N LEU A 708 35.44 -14.31 -37.28
CA LEU A 708 35.59 -14.76 -35.90
C LEU A 708 37.07 -15.13 -35.62
N PRO A 709 37.65 -14.67 -34.51
CA PRO A 709 38.93 -15.19 -34.03
C PRO A 709 38.89 -16.72 -33.87
N VAL A 710 40.02 -17.37 -34.14
CA VAL A 710 40.18 -18.84 -34.05
C VAL A 710 39.70 -19.39 -32.70
N GLU A 711 39.93 -18.67 -31.61
CA GLU A 711 39.54 -19.04 -30.23
C GLU A 711 38.01 -19.23 -30.07
N ILE A 712 37.18 -18.34 -30.63
CA ILE A 712 35.72 -18.45 -30.54
C ILE A 712 35.21 -19.58 -31.44
N THR A 713 35.89 -19.82 -32.56
CA THR A 713 35.57 -20.94 -33.45
C THR A 713 35.83 -22.28 -32.75
N GLU A 714 36.87 -22.35 -31.91
CA GLU A 714 37.15 -23.52 -31.07
C GLU A 714 36.15 -23.67 -29.91
N GLU A 715 35.74 -22.59 -29.22
CA GLU A 715 34.68 -22.61 -28.20
C GLU A 715 33.32 -23.08 -28.76
N ASN A 716 32.93 -22.63 -29.95
CA ASN A 716 31.71 -23.09 -30.60
C ASN A 716 31.81 -24.54 -31.09
N LYS A 717 33.00 -24.99 -31.52
CA LYS A 717 33.25 -26.43 -31.81
C LYS A 717 33.21 -27.28 -30.54
N LEU A 718 33.61 -26.75 -29.39
CA LEU A 718 33.55 -27.43 -28.09
C LEU A 718 32.11 -27.74 -27.64
N LEU A 719 31.09 -27.02 -28.13
CA LEU A 719 29.67 -27.33 -27.89
C LEU A 719 29.17 -28.54 -28.70
N SER A 720 29.83 -28.91 -29.81
CA SER A 720 29.45 -30.04 -30.67
C SER A 720 29.30 -31.38 -29.94
N PRO A 721 30.24 -31.83 -29.08
CA PRO A 721 30.06 -33.07 -28.29
C PRO A 721 28.85 -33.03 -27.35
N ASP A 722 28.53 -31.86 -26.77
CA ASP A 722 27.37 -31.69 -25.89
C ASP A 722 26.05 -31.79 -26.68
N PHE A 723 26.00 -31.28 -27.92
CA PHE A 723 24.86 -31.49 -28.83
C PHE A 723 24.70 -32.95 -29.23
N VAL A 724 25.79 -33.68 -29.48
CA VAL A 724 25.76 -35.13 -29.72
C VAL A 724 25.24 -35.87 -28.50
N HIS A 725 25.64 -35.45 -27.29
CA HIS A 725 25.12 -36.01 -26.05
C HIS A 725 23.63 -35.74 -25.86
N LEU A 726 23.20 -34.51 -26.14
CA LEU A 726 21.80 -34.09 -26.08
C LEU A 726 20.92 -34.93 -27.01
N SER A 727 21.38 -35.20 -28.25
CA SER A 727 20.64 -36.01 -29.23
C SER A 727 20.30 -37.43 -28.74
N LYS A 728 21.08 -37.96 -27.79
CA LYS A 728 20.84 -39.29 -27.19
C LYS A 728 19.85 -39.21 -26.03
N ILE A 729 19.98 -38.19 -25.19
CA ILE A 729 19.20 -38.05 -23.95
C ILE A 729 17.82 -37.45 -24.21
N ILE A 730 17.67 -36.54 -25.17
CA ILE A 730 16.41 -35.80 -25.40
C ILE A 730 15.30 -36.66 -26.02
N ARG A 731 15.64 -37.83 -26.61
CA ARG A 731 14.71 -38.67 -27.40
C ARG A 731 13.36 -38.95 -26.73
N PRO A 732 13.28 -39.28 -25.43
CA PRO A 732 11.99 -39.53 -24.78
C PRO A 732 11.05 -38.32 -24.82
N PHE A 733 11.59 -37.10 -24.77
CA PHE A 733 10.83 -35.85 -24.75
C PHE A 733 10.31 -35.44 -26.15
N LEU A 734 10.91 -35.95 -27.23
CA LEU A 734 10.55 -35.62 -28.61
C LEU A 734 9.20 -36.20 -29.06
N THR A 735 8.54 -36.99 -28.20
CA THR A 735 7.15 -37.42 -28.40
C THR A 735 6.16 -36.24 -28.38
N ASN A 736 6.53 -35.14 -27.71
CA ASN A 736 5.79 -33.89 -27.77
C ASN A 736 6.16 -33.10 -29.05
N PRO A 737 5.17 -32.71 -29.89
CA PRO A 737 5.43 -32.05 -31.17
C PRO A 737 6.05 -30.65 -31.04
N PHE A 738 5.71 -29.89 -30.00
CA PHE A 738 6.31 -28.56 -29.74
C PHE A 738 7.81 -28.69 -29.41
N ILE A 739 8.16 -29.64 -28.54
CA ILE A 739 9.56 -29.93 -28.20
C ILE A 739 10.31 -30.44 -29.43
N SER A 740 9.72 -31.37 -30.19
CA SER A 740 10.33 -31.93 -31.39
C SER A 740 10.62 -30.87 -32.46
N ASN A 741 9.65 -30.01 -32.77
CA ASN A 741 9.83 -28.96 -33.77
C ASN A 741 10.87 -27.92 -33.33
N LEU A 742 10.85 -27.50 -32.06
CA LEU A 742 11.84 -26.56 -31.53
C LEU A 742 13.25 -27.16 -31.50
N TYR A 743 13.40 -28.42 -31.10
CA TYR A 743 14.70 -29.12 -31.13
C TYR A 743 15.26 -29.23 -32.56
N PHE A 744 14.39 -29.48 -33.55
CA PHE A 744 14.78 -29.47 -34.96
C PHE A 744 15.30 -28.09 -35.39
N LEU A 745 14.60 -27.01 -35.03
CA LEU A 745 15.03 -25.64 -35.30
C LEU A 745 16.39 -25.32 -34.64
N VAL A 746 16.58 -25.71 -33.38
CA VAL A 746 17.85 -25.54 -32.66
C VAL A 746 19.00 -26.25 -33.38
N THR A 747 18.77 -27.50 -33.81
CA THR A 747 19.79 -28.30 -34.50
C THR A 747 20.17 -27.66 -35.83
N LEU A 748 19.18 -27.21 -36.61
CA LEU A 748 19.39 -26.53 -37.87
C LEU A 748 20.15 -25.21 -37.70
N SER A 749 19.81 -24.40 -36.69
CA SER A 749 20.52 -23.15 -36.40
C SER A 749 21.96 -23.39 -35.95
N ASN A 750 22.21 -24.45 -35.18
CA ASN A 750 23.57 -24.83 -34.79
C ASN A 750 24.43 -25.29 -35.98
N GLU A 751 23.87 -26.09 -36.89
CA GLU A 751 24.56 -26.52 -38.13
C GLU A 751 24.93 -25.32 -39.01
N ARG A 752 24.01 -24.36 -39.18
CA ARG A 752 24.26 -23.10 -39.89
C ARG A 752 25.40 -22.29 -39.24
N MET A 753 25.38 -22.17 -37.91
CA MET A 753 26.43 -21.47 -37.16
C MET A 753 27.83 -22.10 -37.35
N LEU A 754 27.90 -23.43 -37.47
CA LEU A 754 29.15 -24.16 -37.70
C LEU A 754 29.60 -24.17 -39.18
N GLY A 755 28.82 -23.57 -40.10
CA GLY A 755 29.10 -23.58 -41.54
C GLY A 755 29.03 -24.98 -42.16
N ILE A 756 28.36 -25.93 -41.50
CA ILE A 756 28.18 -27.29 -41.99
C ILE A 756 26.96 -27.26 -42.91
N SER A 757 27.11 -27.73 -44.16
CA SER A 757 25.97 -27.94 -45.04
C SER A 757 24.98 -28.86 -44.32
N PRO A 758 23.67 -28.55 -44.25
CA PRO A 758 22.69 -29.36 -43.53
C PRO A 758 22.63 -30.76 -44.15
N THR A 759 23.49 -31.64 -43.67
CA THR A 759 23.77 -32.94 -44.27
C THR A 759 23.50 -33.99 -43.20
N HIS A 760 22.47 -34.78 -43.46
CA HIS A 760 21.99 -35.92 -42.66
C HIS A 760 21.19 -35.59 -41.39
N THR A 761 20.00 -35.03 -41.57
CA THR A 761 18.87 -35.19 -40.64
C THR A 761 18.33 -36.64 -40.64
N GLU A 762 19.17 -37.64 -40.39
CA GLU A 762 18.80 -39.07 -40.39
C GLU A 762 18.14 -39.54 -39.09
N GLN A 763 17.86 -38.64 -38.15
CA GLN A 763 17.01 -38.92 -36.98
C GLN A 763 15.74 -38.08 -37.01
N LYS A 764 15.00 -38.12 -38.12
CA LYS A 764 13.56 -37.84 -38.07
C LYS A 764 12.91 -38.97 -37.25
N PRO A 765 12.30 -38.72 -36.09
CA PRO A 765 11.40 -39.69 -35.48
C PRO A 765 10.33 -39.98 -36.54
N ARG A 766 10.20 -41.24 -36.97
CA ARG A 766 9.27 -41.66 -38.04
C ARG A 766 7.78 -41.37 -37.74
N GLU A 767 7.46 -40.80 -36.59
CA GLU A 767 6.10 -40.67 -36.05
C GLU A 767 5.62 -39.23 -35.85
N VAL A 768 6.45 -38.20 -36.03
CA VAL A 768 6.02 -36.79 -35.86
C VAL A 768 6.42 -35.96 -37.09
N SER A 769 5.43 -35.59 -37.91
CA SER A 769 5.62 -34.68 -39.04
C SER A 769 6.00 -33.29 -38.52
N VAL A 770 7.21 -32.83 -38.85
CA VAL A 770 7.64 -31.44 -38.56
C VAL A 770 6.70 -30.49 -39.33
N SER A 771 6.05 -29.59 -38.62
CA SER A 771 5.13 -28.61 -39.22
C SER A 771 5.95 -27.50 -39.88
N GLU A 772 5.76 -27.28 -41.18
CA GLU A 772 6.43 -26.19 -41.93
C GLU A 772 6.04 -24.80 -41.40
N ASP A 773 4.87 -24.67 -40.78
CA ASP A 773 4.35 -23.43 -40.18
C ASP A 773 4.56 -23.32 -38.65
N PHE A 774 5.48 -24.10 -38.06
CA PHE A 774 5.71 -24.07 -36.62
C PHE A 774 6.29 -22.72 -36.16
N ASP A 775 5.60 -22.07 -35.22
CA ASP A 775 6.09 -20.87 -34.54
C ASP A 775 6.55 -21.19 -33.11
N PRO A 776 7.84 -20.96 -32.77
CA PRO A 776 8.34 -21.15 -31.40
C PRO A 776 7.71 -20.19 -30.37
N PHE A 777 7.05 -19.11 -30.80
CA PHE A 777 6.38 -18.09 -29.97
C PHE A 777 4.84 -18.11 -30.08
N PHE A 778 4.25 -19.31 -30.15
CA PHE A 778 2.83 -19.51 -30.44
C PHE A 778 1.82 -18.83 -29.47
N LEU A 779 2.19 -18.47 -28.24
CA LEU A 779 1.33 -17.74 -27.29
C LEU A 779 1.30 -16.22 -27.55
N LEU A 780 2.18 -15.71 -28.41
CA LEU A 780 2.23 -14.28 -28.74
C LEU A 780 1.30 -13.90 -29.88
N LYS A 781 0.74 -14.89 -30.59
CA LYS A 781 -0.11 -14.74 -31.78
C LYS A 781 -1.60 -14.61 -31.48
#